data_AF-A0A355D9R7-F1
#
_entry.id   AF-A0A355D9R7-F1
#
_cell.length_a   1.000
_cell.length_b   1.000
_cell.length_c   1.000
_cell.angle_alpha   90.00
_cell.angle_beta   90.00
_cell.angle_gamma   90.00
#
_symmetry.space_group_name_H-M   'P 1'
#
loop_
_entity.id
_entity.type
_entity.pdbx_description
1 polymer ?
#
loop_
_entity_poly.entity_id
_entity_poly.type
_entity_poly.pdbx_seq_one_letter_code
_entity_poly.pdbx_strand_id
1 'polypeptide(L)'
;ASINNSKIIGAYILADETKIRYTDANEGTSKEFNSLEGESVEYVVIQGIGTVDDFKNIDVKGKIVLVKRGTITFTEKETNAVTAGASGIIVYDNAPGNLLNMKTDGKIPAIFISKEHGEILVNKSEKNISISKSYKEAFDSTSKGQMSDFSSWGVSPDLKLKPEITAPGGDIYSTLPGGVYGSMSGTSMATPHMAGASSLVRQYINEKFPSLTMKEKELLATQLLMSTAIPATDPDGVAYSPRKQGSGVANIYSAVKTSAYLIGSDGKPKAELGDSTSGEYSFKFSVKNTSDLPVKYTVDTTVLTEKILATDEGKFFAQASEELDASKVSVTLEGIEGNIITVDGGKTESISISLKLTDSAKKDLKVCNNGTFIDGFVTLISENTDKINLNFPFVGFYGDWQAIPIFDNDLYDDETAAMYETTLGYFNRTTWKGSYLGVNLFNGKDKPVIADENKIAIGPNINGGYSVNAVVGLLRNAEEVSYTVTDSKGNEVYKNKAGKETKSFYDGNSGSITYAVDGAGWDSMNSKGNKPLEDGVYTYKISGIPIGGDEKDLQEIKFPVTIDTQEPELINTKIQTIDGVKYLTITLKDNHYLQGMQLVDEKGDPLTEIIVLDKDKTGSEYDQIFKIGDLNMESVKVVAVDYAMNFLETDSIALSEGDIAPESVTLKDRNLELAEGSEFQMSAKVNPYNSKDKTLTWSSSNEDVATISETGYVKALTKGETTITVSTVNGKTDSTTLKVVDKDELTTELKAPYIIYNDGNYKLPVDLLDKTVVIKDTAKSVSIVGNNTNTNMNPYSGVDISCEGNVDLVINNFNTKVTSFFKNAIEFKGAKNTLTLKGDNTLTSVSEYSDRAIISAAYGTELEILGKGTLNVIASKNNYGACIGGGSSEKIMDSGTINISDGVINATTYGAGAAIGGGYGGIATNINISGGKVTAIADVKSYNGSATIGSGSGAENIDKLPGTIKVTGGEIKAINCSNGETIGDCS
;
A
#
# COMPACT_ATOMS: atom_id res chain seq x y z
N ALA A 1 -1.08 25.03 -20.94
CA ALA A 1 -0.08 25.50 -19.96
C ALA A 1 -0.49 26.85 -19.37
N SER A 2 0.19 27.29 -18.31
CA SER A 2 -0.05 28.57 -17.63
C SER A 2 1.13 29.51 -17.79
N ILE A 3 0.82 30.78 -18.07
CA ILE A 3 1.76 31.91 -17.96
C ILE A 3 1.31 32.83 -16.82
N ASN A 4 2.27 33.47 -16.17
CA ASN A 4 2.00 34.42 -15.09
C ASN A 4 1.36 35.69 -15.64
N ASN A 5 0.32 36.16 -14.97
CA ASN A 5 -0.37 37.37 -15.36
C ASN A 5 0.54 38.60 -15.25
N SER A 6 0.29 39.61 -16.09
CA SER A 6 1.09 40.84 -16.10
C SER A 6 0.85 41.72 -14.89
N LYS A 7 -0.38 41.68 -14.35
CA LYS A 7 -0.78 42.42 -13.16
C LYS A 7 -1.37 41.49 -12.12
N ILE A 8 -1.15 41.81 -10.86
CA ILE A 8 -1.68 41.06 -9.72
C ILE A 8 -2.50 42.01 -8.86
N ILE A 9 -3.72 41.61 -8.51
CA ILE A 9 -4.52 42.34 -7.53
C ILE A 9 -4.03 41.96 -6.14
N GLY A 10 -3.45 42.92 -5.41
CA GLY A 10 -2.88 42.71 -4.08
C GLY A 10 -3.40 43.72 -3.06
N ALA A 11 -3.44 43.30 -1.80
CA ALA A 11 -3.63 44.22 -0.69
C ALA A 11 -2.34 45.02 -0.43
N TYR A 12 -2.50 46.23 0.09
CA TYR A 12 -1.38 47.08 0.46
C TYR A 12 -1.63 47.86 1.74
N ILE A 13 -0.54 48.24 2.41
CA ILE A 13 -0.55 49.27 3.46
C ILE A 13 0.05 50.55 2.89
N LEU A 14 -0.29 51.68 3.51
CA LEU A 14 0.33 52.97 3.17
C LEU A 14 1.37 53.35 4.23
N ALA A 15 2.57 53.66 3.76
CA ALA A 15 3.57 54.38 4.53
C ALA A 15 3.70 55.77 3.89
N ASP A 16 3.02 56.76 4.48
CA ASP A 16 2.72 58.05 3.85
C ASP A 16 2.00 57.85 2.50
N GLU A 17 2.60 58.29 1.38
CA GLU A 17 2.08 58.10 0.02
C GLU A 17 2.56 56.79 -0.61
N THR A 18 3.47 56.05 0.04
CA THR A 18 4.07 54.82 -0.51
C THR A 18 3.16 53.62 -0.29
N LYS A 19 2.78 52.97 -1.38
CA LYS A 19 1.96 51.75 -1.40
C LYS A 19 2.83 50.51 -1.25
N ILE A 20 2.73 49.85 -0.11
CA ILE A 20 3.50 48.65 0.20
C ILE A 20 2.58 47.44 0.05
N ARG A 21 2.68 46.77 -1.10
CA ARG A 21 2.00 45.49 -1.33
C ARG A 21 2.53 44.42 -0.37
N TYR A 22 1.63 43.57 0.11
CA TYR A 22 1.96 42.45 0.99
C TYR A 22 1.22 41.16 0.62
N THR A 23 1.71 40.03 1.13
CA THR A 23 0.99 38.76 1.26
C THR A 23 0.60 38.54 2.72
N ASP A 24 -0.56 37.95 2.98
CA ASP A 24 -1.11 37.77 4.33
C ASP A 24 -1.09 36.29 4.71
N ALA A 25 -0.49 35.96 5.87
CA ALA A 25 -0.43 34.59 6.35
C ALA A 25 -1.80 34.05 6.80
N ASN A 26 -2.74 34.95 7.09
CA ASN A 26 -4.03 34.66 7.69
C ASN A 26 -5.20 35.09 6.79
N GLU A 27 -4.98 35.18 5.47
CA GLU A 27 -6.02 35.51 4.49
C GLU A 27 -7.26 34.61 4.64
N GLY A 28 -8.44 35.20 4.61
CA GLY A 28 -9.73 34.57 4.84
C GLY A 28 -10.14 34.42 6.31
N THR A 29 -9.34 34.86 7.28
CA THR A 29 -9.61 34.63 8.72
C THR A 29 -9.88 35.92 9.50
N SER A 30 -10.36 35.78 10.75
CA SER A 30 -10.50 36.92 11.68
C SER A 30 -9.17 37.59 12.08
N LYS A 31 -8.03 37.02 11.68
CA LYS A 31 -6.67 37.48 11.96
C LYS A 31 -5.95 38.00 10.72
N GLU A 32 -6.66 38.32 9.65
CA GLU A 32 -6.10 39.10 8.53
C GLU A 32 -5.50 40.42 9.03
N PHE A 33 -4.43 40.89 8.38
CA PHE A 33 -3.74 42.11 8.76
C PHE A 33 -4.58 43.37 8.62
N ASN A 34 -5.48 43.39 7.64
CA ASN A 34 -6.44 44.47 7.47
C ASN A 34 -7.46 44.56 8.63
N SER A 35 -7.51 43.58 9.54
CA SER A 35 -8.31 43.66 10.77
C SER A 35 -7.77 44.70 11.75
N LEU A 36 -6.50 45.12 11.59
CA LEU A 36 -5.85 46.20 12.33
C LEU A 36 -6.10 47.59 11.71
N GLU A 37 -7.23 47.76 11.02
CA GLU A 37 -7.61 48.98 10.29
C GLU A 37 -7.45 50.26 11.12
N GLY A 38 -6.81 51.28 10.54
CA GLY A 38 -6.52 52.55 11.20
C GLY A 38 -5.65 53.46 10.33
N GLU A 39 -5.87 54.77 10.43
CA GLU A 39 -5.15 55.77 9.62
C GLU A 39 -3.71 56.02 10.09
N SER A 40 -3.39 55.68 11.35
CA SER A 40 -2.06 55.84 11.92
C SER A 40 -1.80 54.76 12.98
N VAL A 41 -1.34 53.60 12.52
CA VAL A 41 -1.04 52.43 13.35
C VAL A 41 0.47 52.38 13.61
N GLU A 42 0.86 52.37 14.88
CA GLU A 42 2.27 52.36 15.28
C GLU A 42 2.90 50.98 15.06
N TYR A 43 4.13 50.97 14.53
CA TYR A 43 4.98 49.78 14.48
C TYR A 43 6.34 50.02 15.13
N VAL A 44 7.03 48.94 15.50
CA VAL A 44 8.37 48.97 16.11
C VAL A 44 9.32 48.12 15.28
N VAL A 45 10.51 48.64 15.00
CA VAL A 45 11.54 47.92 14.24
C VAL A 45 12.34 47.02 15.18
N ILE A 46 12.40 45.73 14.86
CA ILE A 46 13.27 44.76 15.50
C ILE A 46 14.54 44.65 14.66
N GLN A 47 15.68 45.07 15.22
CA GLN A 47 16.95 45.17 14.48
C GLN A 47 17.54 43.81 14.08
N GLY A 48 17.13 42.73 14.76
CA GLY A 48 17.52 41.36 14.45
C GLY A 48 16.52 40.62 13.56
N ILE A 49 16.54 39.29 13.67
CA ILE A 49 15.66 38.41 12.89
C ILE A 49 14.45 37.93 13.69
N GLY A 50 14.21 38.45 14.89
CA GLY A 50 13.05 38.09 15.72
C GLY A 50 13.29 36.88 16.62
N THR A 51 14.53 36.67 17.03
CA THR A 51 14.86 35.76 18.14
C THR A 51 14.31 36.32 19.45
N VAL A 52 14.18 35.49 20.49
CA VAL A 52 13.74 35.95 21.82
C VAL A 52 14.59 37.12 22.35
N ASP A 53 15.89 37.11 22.07
CA ASP A 53 16.81 38.15 22.51
C ASP A 53 16.59 39.49 21.80
N ASP A 54 16.11 39.48 20.56
CA ASP A 54 15.86 40.69 19.78
C ASP A 54 14.72 41.55 20.35
N PHE A 55 13.86 40.96 21.19
CA PHE A 55 12.77 41.68 21.87
C PHE A 55 13.17 42.19 23.26
N LYS A 56 14.36 41.86 23.77
CA LYS A 56 14.81 42.32 25.10
C LYS A 56 14.95 43.84 25.11
N ASN A 57 14.31 44.48 26.10
CA ASN A 57 14.30 45.94 26.30
C ASN A 57 13.60 46.76 25.21
N ILE A 58 12.75 46.14 24.38
CA ILE A 58 11.91 46.84 23.40
C ILE A 58 10.45 46.69 23.81
N ASP A 59 9.73 47.80 24.01
CA ASP A 59 8.29 47.77 24.29
C ASP A 59 7.49 47.62 22.99
N VAL A 60 6.99 46.41 22.76
CA VAL A 60 6.15 46.06 21.61
C VAL A 60 4.69 45.83 22.01
N LYS A 61 4.32 46.08 23.26
CA LYS A 61 2.99 45.72 23.78
C LYS A 61 1.89 46.48 23.05
N GLY A 62 1.03 45.75 22.35
CA GLY A 62 -0.08 46.32 21.57
C GLY A 62 0.33 46.95 20.23
N LYS A 63 1.62 46.87 19.85
CA LYS A 63 2.17 47.46 18.62
C LYS A 63 2.43 46.40 17.56
N ILE A 64 2.51 46.82 16.30
CA ILE A 64 2.97 45.96 15.21
C ILE A 64 4.49 45.88 15.25
N VAL A 65 5.08 44.71 15.02
CA VAL A 65 6.54 44.57 14.92
C VAL A 65 6.97 44.38 13.47
N LEU A 66 7.99 45.13 13.03
CA LEU A 66 8.66 44.94 11.76
C LEU A 66 9.96 44.16 11.99
N VAL A 67 10.13 43.03 11.32
CA VAL A 67 11.29 42.16 11.50
C VAL A 67 11.80 41.62 10.18
N LYS A 68 13.12 41.41 10.08
CA LYS A 68 13.74 40.86 8.88
C LYS A 68 13.58 39.34 8.81
N ARG A 69 13.39 38.81 7.60
CA ARG A 69 13.54 37.36 7.34
C ARG A 69 14.97 36.91 7.67
N GLY A 70 15.11 35.71 8.22
CA GLY A 70 16.39 35.16 8.66
C GLY A 70 16.34 33.65 8.79
N THR A 71 17.22 33.10 9.62
CA THR A 71 17.41 31.66 9.81
C THR A 71 16.31 30.98 10.64
N ILE A 72 15.63 31.71 11.53
CA ILE A 72 14.49 31.18 12.30
C ILE A 72 13.19 31.13 11.49
N THR A 73 12.31 30.20 11.83
CA THR A 73 11.04 29.99 11.11
C THR A 73 10.05 31.16 11.30
N PHE A 74 9.09 31.30 10.38
CA PHE A 74 8.04 32.33 10.51
C PHE A 74 7.14 32.09 11.73
N THR A 75 6.80 30.84 12.04
CA THR A 75 6.07 30.45 13.26
C THR A 75 6.82 30.85 14.53
N GLU A 76 8.15 30.68 14.55
CA GLU A 76 8.97 31.08 15.70
C GLU A 76 9.01 32.60 15.87
N LYS A 77 9.15 33.36 14.76
CA LYS A 77 9.05 34.84 14.78
C LYS A 77 7.72 35.31 15.34
N GLU A 78 6.61 34.72 14.88
CA GLU A 78 5.27 35.03 15.38
C GLU A 78 5.16 34.72 16.87
N THR A 79 5.59 33.54 17.30
CA THR A 79 5.52 33.11 18.70
C THR A 79 6.33 34.03 19.62
N ASN A 80 7.52 34.48 19.19
CA ASN A 80 8.34 35.42 19.94
C ASN A 80 7.67 36.81 20.02
N ALA A 81 7.11 37.30 18.92
CA ALA A 81 6.38 38.57 18.88
C ALA A 81 5.14 38.54 19.79
N VAL A 82 4.36 37.46 19.75
CA VAL A 82 3.20 37.23 20.64
C VAL A 82 3.62 37.23 22.10
N THR A 83 4.70 36.51 22.44
CA THR A 83 5.21 36.42 23.81
C THR A 83 5.67 37.78 24.33
N ALA A 84 6.24 38.62 23.47
CA ALA A 84 6.63 40.00 23.78
C ALA A 84 5.43 40.98 23.84
N GLY A 85 4.24 40.56 23.42
CA GLY A 85 2.99 41.32 23.50
C GLY A 85 2.60 42.10 22.24
N ALA A 86 3.19 41.81 21.08
CA ALA A 86 2.86 42.44 19.82
C ALA A 86 1.39 42.21 19.41
N SER A 87 0.78 43.19 18.75
CA SER A 87 -0.58 43.10 18.19
C SER A 87 -0.61 42.63 16.72
N GLY A 88 0.54 42.66 16.04
CA GLY A 88 0.72 42.17 14.67
C GLY A 88 2.20 42.10 14.29
N ILE A 89 2.52 41.46 13.17
CA ILE A 89 3.89 41.28 12.68
C ILE A 89 3.99 41.53 11.17
N ILE A 90 4.98 42.31 10.76
CA ILE A 90 5.41 42.51 9.37
C ILE A 90 6.78 41.88 9.23
N VAL A 91 6.90 40.87 8.38
CA VAL A 91 8.19 40.28 8.03
C VAL A 91 8.61 40.80 6.66
N TYR A 92 9.80 41.37 6.54
CA TYR A 92 10.34 41.79 5.25
C TYR A 92 11.46 40.88 4.78
N ASP A 93 11.53 40.65 3.47
CA ASP A 93 12.47 39.71 2.90
C ASP A 93 13.94 40.14 3.11
N ASN A 94 14.84 39.16 3.12
CA ASN A 94 16.28 39.38 3.19
C ASN A 94 16.96 39.35 1.81
N ALA A 95 16.23 38.98 0.77
CA ALA A 95 16.65 38.99 -0.62
C ALA A 95 15.63 39.73 -1.51
N PRO A 96 16.04 40.28 -2.67
CA PRO A 96 15.09 40.73 -3.69
C PRO A 96 14.35 39.52 -4.29
N GLY A 97 13.06 39.68 -4.64
CA GLY A 97 12.28 38.60 -5.23
C GLY A 97 10.76 38.77 -5.08
N ASN A 98 10.03 37.71 -5.43
CA ASN A 98 8.58 37.64 -5.24
C ASN A 98 8.24 37.56 -3.74
N LEU A 99 7.05 38.07 -3.38
CA LEU A 99 6.55 37.93 -2.01
C LEU A 99 6.29 36.45 -1.67
N LEU A 100 6.61 36.06 -0.44
CA LEU A 100 6.38 34.72 0.07
C LEU A 100 5.08 34.65 0.86
N ASN A 101 4.41 33.50 0.80
CA ASN A 101 3.36 33.19 1.77
C ASN A 101 3.99 32.58 3.01
N MET A 102 3.86 33.25 4.15
CA MET A 102 4.39 32.75 5.42
C MET A 102 3.49 31.65 5.98
N LYS A 103 4.08 30.56 6.45
CA LYS A 103 3.41 29.61 7.33
C LYS A 103 3.56 30.09 8.77
N THR A 104 2.44 30.38 9.44
CA THR A 104 2.38 30.82 10.84
C THR A 104 1.30 30.02 11.59
N ASP A 105 1.20 30.16 12.91
CA ASP A 105 0.13 29.55 13.71
C ASP A 105 -1.15 30.41 13.74
N GLY A 106 -1.13 31.59 13.10
CA GLY A 106 -2.28 32.50 13.03
C GLY A 106 -2.71 33.08 14.37
N LYS A 107 -1.76 33.26 15.30
CA LYS A 107 -1.98 33.82 16.65
C LYS A 107 -2.21 35.33 16.60
N ILE A 108 -1.49 36.03 15.71
CA ILE A 108 -1.64 37.47 15.46
C ILE A 108 -1.66 37.76 13.95
N PRO A 109 -2.20 38.91 13.52
CA PRO A 109 -2.12 39.31 12.12
C PRO A 109 -0.67 39.43 11.64
N ALA A 110 -0.38 38.81 10.49
CA ALA A 110 0.98 38.59 10.02
C ALA A 110 1.09 38.76 8.50
N ILE A 111 1.94 39.68 8.03
CA ILE A 111 2.16 39.94 6.60
C ILE A 111 3.62 39.86 6.19
N PHE A 112 3.85 39.56 4.92
CA PHE A 112 5.16 39.56 4.30
C PHE A 112 5.29 40.63 3.22
N ILE A 113 6.40 41.36 3.24
CA ILE A 113 6.70 42.45 2.28
C ILE A 113 8.09 42.27 1.66
N SER A 114 8.32 42.95 0.54
CA SER A 114 9.61 42.91 -0.16
C SER A 114 10.73 43.50 0.69
N LYS A 115 11.97 43.11 0.39
CA LYS A 115 13.17 43.69 1.02
C LYS A 115 13.18 45.23 0.90
N GLU A 116 12.90 45.75 -0.29
CA GLU A 116 12.88 47.18 -0.58
C GLU A 116 11.87 47.93 0.30
N HIS A 117 10.63 47.44 0.40
CA HIS A 117 9.61 48.07 1.24
C HIS A 117 9.93 47.94 2.74
N GLY A 118 10.53 46.82 3.15
CA GLY A 118 11.02 46.65 4.51
C GLY A 118 12.08 47.68 4.89
N GLU A 119 13.05 47.91 4.00
CA GLU A 119 14.10 48.92 4.19
C GLU A 119 13.53 50.35 4.23
N ILE A 120 12.47 50.65 3.47
CA ILE A 120 11.73 51.91 3.58
C ILE A 120 11.13 52.07 4.98
N LEU A 121 10.45 51.05 5.52
CA LEU A 121 9.87 51.10 6.86
C LEU A 121 10.95 51.17 7.95
N VAL A 122 12.07 50.46 7.81
CA VAL A 122 13.21 50.55 8.74
C VAL A 122 13.75 51.98 8.83
N ASN A 123 13.83 52.70 7.71
CA ASN A 123 14.42 54.03 7.64
C ASN A 123 13.44 55.19 7.86
N LYS A 124 12.13 54.94 7.85
CA LYS A 124 11.10 55.99 8.07
C LYS A 124 11.27 56.66 9.44
N SER A 125 11.19 57.99 9.53
CA SER A 125 11.34 58.71 10.80
C SER A 125 10.17 58.46 11.77
N GLU A 126 8.94 58.56 11.27
CA GLU A 126 7.73 58.23 12.02
C GLU A 126 7.34 56.77 11.81
N LYS A 127 7.22 55.99 12.88
CA LYS A 127 6.91 54.56 12.79
C LYS A 127 5.41 54.30 12.76
N ASN A 128 4.73 54.90 11.80
CA ASN A 128 3.30 54.74 11.55
C ASN A 128 3.03 54.24 10.12
N ILE A 129 1.92 53.51 9.97
CA ILE A 129 1.36 53.05 8.70
C ILE A 129 -0.16 53.23 8.71
N SER A 130 -0.76 53.36 7.55
CA SER A 130 -2.22 53.32 7.39
C SER A 130 -2.65 51.97 6.81
N ILE A 131 -3.69 51.40 7.41
CA ILE A 131 -4.24 50.08 7.11
C ILE A 131 -5.72 50.25 6.85
N SER A 132 -6.21 49.74 5.71
CA SER A 132 -7.63 49.75 5.36
C SER A 132 -8.02 48.49 4.62
N LYS A 133 -9.22 47.99 4.88
CA LYS A 133 -9.79 46.85 4.13
C LYS A 133 -10.04 47.17 2.65
N SER A 134 -10.16 48.45 2.32
CA SER A 134 -10.35 48.90 0.93
C SER A 134 -9.04 49.07 0.14
N TYR A 135 -7.88 48.95 0.80
CA TYR A 135 -6.58 49.10 0.14
C TYR A 135 -6.21 47.85 -0.66
N LYS A 136 -6.74 47.81 -1.88
CA LYS A 136 -6.50 46.76 -2.87
C LYS A 136 -6.39 47.39 -4.25
N GLU A 137 -5.35 47.04 -4.99
CA GLU A 137 -5.14 47.54 -6.35
C GLU A 137 -4.34 46.57 -7.23
N ALA A 138 -4.19 46.92 -8.51
CA ALA A 138 -3.37 46.19 -9.45
C ALA A 138 -1.91 46.64 -9.39
N PHE A 139 -1.00 45.72 -9.09
CA PHE A 139 0.44 45.90 -9.13
C PHE A 139 1.04 45.16 -10.32
N ASP A 140 2.18 45.64 -10.84
CA ASP A 140 2.93 44.89 -11.84
C ASP A 140 3.47 43.59 -11.24
N SER A 141 3.38 42.50 -11.99
CA SER A 141 4.01 41.24 -11.62
C SER A 141 5.50 41.28 -11.94
N THR A 142 6.32 40.91 -10.97
CA THR A 142 7.76 40.67 -11.12
C THR A 142 8.06 39.45 -12.00
N SER A 143 7.10 38.53 -12.17
CA SER A 143 7.19 37.37 -13.05
C SER A 143 6.33 37.51 -14.32
N LYS A 144 5.93 38.74 -14.67
CA LYS A 144 5.07 39.01 -15.84
C LYS A 144 5.62 38.37 -17.10
N GLY A 145 4.76 37.66 -17.84
CA GLY A 145 5.14 37.04 -19.11
C GLY A 145 6.10 35.84 -18.99
N GLN A 146 6.44 35.41 -17.78
CA GLN A 146 7.15 34.16 -17.54
C GLN A 146 6.17 33.01 -17.39
N MET A 147 6.57 31.82 -17.85
CA MET A 147 5.79 30.60 -17.65
C MET A 147 5.63 30.31 -16.16
N SER A 148 4.42 29.90 -15.73
CA SER A 148 4.17 29.58 -14.32
C SER A 148 4.92 28.32 -13.90
N ASP A 149 5.62 28.36 -12.77
CA ASP A 149 6.47 27.23 -12.31
C ASP A 149 5.67 25.95 -12.03
N PHE A 150 4.43 26.08 -11.54
CA PHE A 150 3.53 24.95 -11.29
C PHE A 150 2.95 24.31 -12.57
N SER A 151 3.11 24.94 -13.74
CA SER A 151 2.49 24.45 -14.97
C SER A 151 3.10 23.11 -15.35
N SER A 152 2.29 22.06 -15.42
CA SER A 152 2.74 20.74 -15.84
C SER A 152 3.42 20.79 -17.21
N TRP A 153 4.57 20.13 -17.29
CA TRP A 153 5.30 19.92 -18.54
C TRP A 153 4.86 18.61 -19.18
N GLY A 154 4.95 18.55 -20.50
CA GLY A 154 5.04 17.29 -21.19
C GLY A 154 6.46 16.71 -21.17
N VAL A 155 6.71 15.70 -21.99
CA VAL A 155 5.77 15.03 -22.90
C VAL A 155 4.74 14.17 -22.17
N SER A 156 3.70 13.70 -22.86
CA SER A 156 2.94 12.55 -22.34
C SER A 156 3.84 11.30 -22.33
N PRO A 157 3.49 10.24 -21.57
CA PRO A 157 4.35 9.07 -21.43
C PRO A 157 4.75 8.39 -22.77
N ASP A 158 3.93 8.54 -23.80
CA ASP A 158 4.15 8.05 -25.17
C ASP A 158 4.89 9.04 -26.09
N LEU A 159 5.68 9.97 -25.51
CA LEU A 159 6.49 10.97 -26.21
C LEU A 159 5.70 12.02 -27.04
N LYS A 160 4.39 12.16 -26.81
CA LYS A 160 3.58 13.15 -27.53
C LYS A 160 3.64 14.54 -26.90
N LEU A 161 3.53 15.57 -27.74
CA LEU A 161 3.62 16.96 -27.29
C LEU A 161 2.35 17.37 -26.55
N LYS A 162 2.54 17.64 -25.26
CA LYS A 162 1.61 18.37 -24.38
C LYS A 162 2.41 19.35 -23.52
N PRO A 163 1.79 20.42 -23.02
CA PRO A 163 0.48 20.95 -23.41
C PRO A 163 0.50 21.48 -24.86
N GLU A 164 -0.67 21.79 -25.44
CA GLU A 164 -0.76 22.27 -26.84
C GLU A 164 -0.64 23.80 -26.95
N ILE A 165 -1.05 24.54 -25.92
CA ILE A 165 -1.08 26.01 -25.94
C ILE A 165 -1.07 26.57 -24.50
N THR A 166 -0.73 27.85 -24.37
CA THR A 166 -0.61 28.57 -23.10
C THR A 166 -1.62 29.72 -23.00
N ALA A 167 -2.13 29.96 -21.79
CA ALA A 167 -2.94 31.13 -21.45
C ALA A 167 -2.63 31.63 -20.03
N PRO A 168 -3.04 32.85 -19.67
CA PRO A 168 -2.85 33.38 -18.31
C PRO A 168 -3.49 32.50 -17.25
N GLY A 169 -2.72 32.07 -16.26
CA GLY A 169 -3.21 31.23 -15.16
C GLY A 169 -2.50 31.42 -13.83
N GLY A 170 -1.41 32.18 -13.76
CA GLY A 170 -0.82 32.63 -12.50
C GLY A 170 -1.46 33.94 -12.04
N ASP A 171 -1.89 34.00 -10.78
CA ASP A 171 -2.48 35.18 -10.11
C ASP A 171 -3.69 35.78 -10.84
N ILE A 172 -4.65 34.92 -11.19
CA ILE A 172 -5.89 35.33 -11.86
C ILE A 172 -6.92 35.77 -10.83
N TYR A 173 -7.26 37.06 -10.87
CA TYR A 173 -8.34 37.63 -10.08
C TYR A 173 -9.71 37.37 -10.72
N SER A 174 -10.58 36.65 -10.02
CA SER A 174 -11.89 36.24 -10.54
C SER A 174 -12.93 36.09 -9.41
N THR A 175 -14.15 35.73 -9.78
CA THR A 175 -15.30 35.55 -8.89
C THR A 175 -15.17 34.29 -8.02
N LEU A 176 -15.58 34.39 -6.75
CA LEU A 176 -15.68 33.31 -5.78
C LEU A 176 -17.12 33.19 -5.22
N PRO A 177 -17.49 32.07 -4.56
CA PRO A 177 -18.79 31.93 -3.90
C PRO A 177 -19.07 33.06 -2.90
N GLY A 178 -20.35 33.44 -2.76
CA GLY A 178 -20.76 34.50 -1.82
C GLY A 178 -20.66 35.93 -2.37
N GLY A 179 -20.46 36.10 -3.68
CA GLY A 179 -20.41 37.42 -4.34
C GLY A 179 -19.11 38.17 -4.12
N VAL A 180 -18.03 37.46 -3.76
CA VAL A 180 -16.70 38.03 -3.53
C VAL A 180 -15.75 37.68 -4.69
N TYR A 181 -14.56 38.26 -4.65
CA TYR A 181 -13.53 38.06 -5.67
C TYR A 181 -12.19 37.74 -4.99
N GLY A 182 -11.40 36.88 -5.61
CA GLY A 182 -10.10 36.48 -5.12
C GLY A 182 -9.15 36.10 -6.24
N SER A 183 -7.87 35.97 -5.91
CA SER A 183 -6.82 35.56 -6.84
C SER A 183 -6.54 34.07 -6.67
N MET A 184 -6.45 33.34 -7.78
CA MET A 184 -6.03 31.93 -7.79
C MET A 184 -4.98 31.71 -8.88
N SER A 185 -4.12 30.73 -8.63
CA SER A 185 -3.07 30.30 -9.55
C SER A 185 -3.29 28.84 -9.93
N GLY A 186 -3.22 28.53 -11.22
CA GLY A 186 -3.34 27.16 -11.72
C GLY A 186 -3.56 27.08 -13.22
N THR A 187 -3.22 25.94 -13.80
CA THR A 187 -3.66 25.59 -15.17
C THR A 187 -5.20 25.51 -15.25
N SER A 188 -5.86 25.26 -14.12
CA SER A 188 -7.31 25.41 -13.92
C SER A 188 -7.83 26.83 -14.21
N MET A 189 -6.99 27.87 -14.06
CA MET A 189 -7.34 29.27 -14.39
C MET A 189 -6.94 29.64 -15.82
N ALA A 190 -5.91 29.01 -16.38
CA ALA A 190 -5.59 29.13 -17.81
C ALA A 190 -6.65 28.48 -18.72
N THR A 191 -7.25 27.38 -18.28
CA THR A 191 -8.28 26.63 -19.02
C THR A 191 -9.51 27.48 -19.40
N PRO A 192 -10.17 28.22 -18.48
CA PRO A 192 -11.31 29.07 -18.82
C PRO A 192 -10.93 30.25 -19.74
N HIS A 193 -9.71 30.79 -19.65
CA HIS A 193 -9.22 31.76 -20.64
C HIS A 193 -9.20 31.15 -22.05
N MET A 194 -8.70 29.91 -22.19
CA MET A 194 -8.73 29.20 -23.47
C MET A 194 -10.14 28.84 -23.94
N ALA A 195 -11.06 28.53 -23.03
CA ALA A 195 -12.46 28.28 -23.37
C ALA A 195 -13.13 29.54 -23.95
N GLY A 196 -12.87 30.71 -23.34
CA GLY A 196 -13.31 32.00 -23.85
C GLY A 196 -12.67 32.34 -25.21
N ALA A 197 -11.35 32.19 -25.34
CA ALA A 197 -10.61 32.41 -26.58
C ALA A 197 -11.15 31.53 -27.73
N SER A 198 -11.33 30.24 -27.49
CA SER A 198 -11.88 29.30 -28.46
C SER A 198 -13.30 29.66 -28.88
N SER A 199 -14.11 30.17 -27.95
CA SER A 199 -15.48 30.60 -28.25
C SER A 199 -15.50 31.80 -29.21
N LEU A 200 -14.63 32.79 -28.99
CA LEU A 200 -14.51 33.97 -29.86
C LEU A 200 -13.97 33.60 -31.25
N VAL A 201 -12.96 32.75 -31.32
CA VAL A 201 -12.44 32.25 -32.61
C VAL A 201 -13.50 31.43 -33.34
N ARG A 202 -14.29 30.62 -32.64
CA ARG A 202 -15.39 29.86 -33.24
C ARG A 202 -16.50 30.76 -33.77
N GLN A 203 -16.80 31.87 -33.09
CA GLN A 203 -17.73 32.88 -33.62
C GLN A 203 -17.24 33.42 -34.97
N TYR A 204 -15.97 33.86 -35.03
CA TYR A 204 -15.34 34.31 -36.28
C TYR A 204 -15.42 33.24 -37.38
N ILE A 205 -15.13 31.99 -37.06
CA ILE A 205 -15.18 30.87 -38.02
C ILE A 205 -16.60 30.65 -38.55
N ASN A 206 -17.61 30.72 -37.68
CA ASN A 206 -19.00 30.55 -38.11
C ASN A 206 -19.44 31.64 -39.10
N GLU A 207 -18.96 32.87 -38.91
CA GLU A 207 -19.25 34.01 -39.78
C GLU A 207 -18.48 33.94 -41.11
N LYS A 208 -17.19 33.58 -41.08
CA LYS A 208 -16.31 33.58 -42.27
C LYS A 208 -16.33 32.29 -43.07
N PHE A 209 -16.55 31.16 -42.43
CA PHE A 209 -16.50 29.84 -43.04
C PHE A 209 -17.80 29.04 -42.76
N PRO A 210 -18.97 29.58 -43.13
CA PRO A 210 -20.26 28.99 -42.76
C PRO A 210 -20.47 27.58 -43.33
N SER A 211 -19.86 27.29 -44.49
CA SER A 211 -19.97 26.00 -45.20
C SER A 211 -19.21 24.84 -44.54
N LEU A 212 -18.28 25.10 -43.62
CA LEU A 212 -17.55 24.03 -42.94
C LEU A 212 -18.47 23.23 -42.00
N THR A 213 -18.22 21.93 -41.92
CA THR A 213 -18.85 21.06 -40.93
C THR A 213 -18.41 21.42 -39.51
N MET A 214 -19.14 20.95 -38.51
CA MET A 214 -18.81 21.23 -37.10
C MET A 214 -17.40 20.74 -36.71
N LYS A 215 -17.03 19.53 -37.14
CA LYS A 215 -15.71 18.96 -36.90
C LYS A 215 -14.59 19.76 -37.55
N GLU A 216 -14.80 20.23 -38.79
CA GLU A 216 -13.84 21.09 -39.48
C GLU A 216 -13.69 22.45 -38.80
N LYS A 217 -14.80 23.03 -38.31
CA LYS A 217 -14.77 24.30 -37.55
C LYS A 217 -14.01 24.18 -36.24
N GLU A 218 -14.19 23.07 -35.51
CA GLU A 218 -13.45 22.79 -34.27
C GLU A 218 -11.94 22.61 -34.52
N LEU A 219 -11.59 21.86 -35.58
CA LEU A 219 -10.19 21.72 -35.97
C LEU A 219 -9.58 23.05 -36.42
N LEU A 220 -10.30 23.84 -37.22
CA LEU A 220 -9.85 25.16 -37.67
C LEU A 220 -9.64 26.12 -36.50
N ALA A 221 -10.48 26.10 -35.47
CA ALA A 221 -10.27 26.91 -34.27
C ALA A 221 -8.95 26.55 -33.59
N THR A 222 -8.66 25.25 -33.47
CA THR A 222 -7.39 24.74 -32.94
C THR A 222 -6.21 25.19 -33.80
N GLN A 223 -6.33 25.05 -35.13
CA GLN A 223 -5.30 25.44 -36.07
C GLN A 223 -5.00 26.94 -36.02
N LEU A 224 -6.01 27.80 -36.00
CA LEU A 224 -5.82 29.25 -35.91
C LEU A 224 -5.17 29.65 -34.59
N LEU A 225 -5.66 29.13 -33.47
CA LEU A 225 -5.13 29.46 -32.15
C LEU A 225 -3.69 29.00 -31.97
N MET A 226 -3.36 27.77 -32.35
CA MET A 226 -2.00 27.24 -32.23
C MET A 226 -1.05 27.91 -33.23
N SER A 227 -1.47 28.10 -34.49
CA SER A 227 -0.61 28.73 -35.50
C SER A 227 -0.24 30.16 -35.12
N THR A 228 -1.14 30.90 -34.48
CA THR A 228 -0.94 32.34 -34.18
C THR A 228 -0.51 32.60 -32.74
N ALA A 229 -0.31 31.54 -31.94
CA ALA A 229 0.21 31.65 -30.59
C ALA A 229 1.63 32.22 -30.60
N ILE A 230 2.01 32.98 -29.57
CA ILE A 230 3.31 33.64 -29.49
C ILE A 230 4.18 32.87 -28.50
N PRO A 231 5.31 32.26 -28.92
CA PRO A 231 6.26 31.63 -28.00
C PRO A 231 6.72 32.62 -26.93
N ALA A 232 6.54 32.25 -25.67
CA ALA A 232 7.08 32.95 -24.51
C ALA A 232 8.57 32.64 -24.38
N THR A 233 9.33 33.63 -23.89
CA THR A 233 10.76 33.51 -23.61
C THR A 233 11.01 33.65 -22.12
N ASP A 234 12.10 33.05 -21.66
CA ASP A 234 12.63 33.27 -20.32
C ASP A 234 13.24 34.68 -20.18
N PRO A 235 13.69 35.08 -18.97
CA PRO A 235 14.30 36.39 -18.74
C PRO A 235 15.59 36.64 -19.53
N ASP A 236 16.29 35.60 -19.98
CA ASP A 236 17.51 35.70 -20.79
C ASP A 236 17.17 35.85 -22.30
N GLY A 237 15.89 35.77 -22.65
CA GLY A 237 15.38 35.92 -24.02
C GLY A 237 15.33 34.61 -24.81
N VAL A 238 15.62 33.47 -24.18
CA VAL A 238 15.54 32.15 -24.82
C VAL A 238 14.10 31.66 -24.79
N ALA A 239 13.60 31.11 -25.90
CA ALA A 239 12.26 30.53 -25.94
C ALA A 239 12.14 29.38 -24.93
N TYR A 240 11.04 29.34 -24.15
CA TYR A 240 10.76 28.15 -23.34
C TYR A 240 10.51 26.94 -24.24
N SER A 241 10.92 25.74 -23.81
CA SER A 241 10.59 24.50 -24.52
C SER A 241 9.09 24.39 -24.84
N PRO A 242 8.70 23.91 -26.04
CA PRO A 242 7.32 23.53 -26.34
C PRO A 242 6.71 22.55 -25.33
N ARG A 243 7.51 21.73 -24.64
CA ARG A 243 7.01 20.84 -23.57
C ARG A 243 6.48 21.62 -22.37
N LYS A 244 6.92 22.87 -22.16
CA LYS A 244 6.39 23.78 -21.13
C LYS A 244 5.20 24.58 -21.62
N GLN A 245 5.25 25.07 -22.87
CA GLN A 245 4.33 26.12 -23.34
C GLN A 245 3.42 25.75 -24.52
N GLY A 246 3.60 24.58 -25.14
CA GLY A 246 2.96 24.21 -26.39
C GLY A 246 3.35 25.15 -27.54
N SER A 247 2.39 25.55 -28.36
CA SER A 247 2.60 26.54 -29.43
C SER A 247 2.88 27.97 -28.94
N GLY A 248 2.79 28.22 -27.62
CA GLY A 248 2.98 29.54 -27.01
C GLY A 248 1.69 30.14 -26.45
N VAL A 249 1.72 31.42 -26.13
CA VAL A 249 0.61 32.18 -25.55
C VAL A 249 -0.45 32.47 -26.60
N ALA A 250 -1.69 32.06 -26.36
CA ALA A 250 -2.80 32.27 -27.27
C ALA A 250 -3.04 33.75 -27.56
N ASN A 251 -3.18 34.10 -28.85
CA ASN A 251 -3.47 35.45 -29.30
C ASN A 251 -4.74 35.49 -30.15
N ILE A 252 -5.85 35.90 -29.53
CA ILE A 252 -7.17 35.92 -30.16
C ILE A 252 -7.19 36.91 -31.34
N TYR A 253 -6.54 38.07 -31.20
CA TYR A 253 -6.49 39.08 -32.25
C TYR A 253 -5.82 38.51 -33.50
N SER A 254 -4.65 37.89 -33.34
CA SER A 254 -3.94 37.25 -34.44
C SER A 254 -4.76 36.10 -35.06
N ALA A 255 -5.39 35.25 -34.24
CA ALA A 255 -6.18 34.12 -34.71
C ALA A 255 -7.37 34.51 -35.61
N VAL A 256 -7.98 35.69 -35.40
CA VAL A 256 -9.12 36.16 -36.21
C VAL A 256 -8.73 37.16 -37.31
N LYS A 257 -7.46 37.55 -37.38
CA LYS A 257 -6.94 38.51 -38.37
C LYS A 257 -5.95 37.90 -39.36
N THR A 258 -5.37 36.75 -39.05
CA THR A 258 -4.41 36.08 -39.91
C THR A 258 -5.03 35.72 -41.27
N SER A 259 -4.23 35.82 -42.32
CA SER A 259 -4.58 35.39 -43.67
C SER A 259 -4.28 33.91 -43.92
N ALA A 260 -3.58 33.23 -43.01
CA ALA A 260 -3.21 31.84 -43.15
C ALA A 260 -3.13 31.08 -41.81
N TYR A 261 -3.15 29.75 -41.88
CA TYR A 261 -2.92 28.85 -40.74
C TYR A 261 -2.12 27.62 -41.15
N LEU A 262 -1.56 26.92 -40.17
CA LEU A 262 -0.69 25.77 -40.35
C LEU A 262 -1.45 24.46 -40.15
N ILE A 263 -0.98 23.40 -40.80
CA ILE A 263 -1.56 22.06 -40.73
C ILE A 263 -0.41 21.05 -40.60
N GLY A 264 -0.30 20.38 -39.46
CA GLY A 264 0.62 19.26 -39.23
C GLY A 264 0.04 17.92 -39.68
N SER A 265 0.78 16.83 -39.42
CA SER A 265 0.43 15.47 -39.87
C SER A 265 -0.87 14.94 -39.24
N ASP A 266 -1.15 15.28 -37.98
CA ASP A 266 -2.37 14.93 -37.25
C ASP A 266 -3.49 15.98 -37.41
N GLY A 267 -3.26 16.98 -38.27
CA GLY A 267 -4.13 18.13 -38.49
C GLY A 267 -3.87 19.31 -37.55
N LYS A 268 -3.11 19.16 -36.46
CA LYS A 268 -2.77 20.26 -35.54
C LYS A 268 -1.44 20.92 -35.93
N PRO A 269 -1.23 22.23 -35.64
CA PRO A 269 0.04 22.91 -35.85
C PRO A 269 1.17 22.45 -34.91
N LYS A 270 1.62 21.21 -35.03
CA LYS A 270 2.76 20.67 -34.27
C LYS A 270 3.40 19.48 -34.98
N ALA A 271 4.65 19.15 -34.63
CA ALA A 271 5.29 17.89 -35.00
C ALA A 271 5.76 17.10 -33.78
N GLU A 272 5.57 15.79 -33.84
CA GLU A 272 6.03 14.80 -32.87
C GLU A 272 7.00 13.89 -33.63
N LEU A 273 8.29 14.09 -33.40
CA LEU A 273 9.37 13.54 -34.23
C LEU A 273 9.77 12.12 -33.84
N GLY A 274 9.30 11.65 -32.69
CA GLY A 274 9.78 10.42 -32.07
C GLY A 274 11.20 10.56 -31.50
N ASP A 275 11.82 9.43 -31.25
CA ASP A 275 13.20 9.32 -30.80
C ASP A 275 14.16 9.00 -31.95
N SER A 276 15.43 9.37 -31.78
CA SER A 276 16.47 9.17 -32.79
C SER A 276 17.83 9.03 -32.12
N THR A 277 18.46 7.86 -32.30
CA THR A 277 19.84 7.61 -31.85
C THR A 277 20.88 8.25 -32.76
N SER A 278 20.52 8.55 -34.02
CA SER A 278 21.41 9.23 -34.98
C SER A 278 21.43 10.75 -34.82
N GLY A 279 20.42 11.33 -34.15
CA GLY A 279 20.24 12.77 -34.03
C GLY A 279 19.74 13.43 -35.32
N GLU A 280 19.13 12.65 -36.21
CA GLU A 280 18.49 13.12 -37.44
C GLU A 280 16.98 13.03 -37.31
N TYR A 281 16.28 14.10 -37.72
CA TYR A 281 14.82 14.19 -37.69
C TYR A 281 14.31 14.85 -38.96
N SER A 282 13.10 14.49 -39.38
CA SER A 282 12.40 15.19 -40.47
C SER A 282 10.91 15.25 -40.21
N PHE A 283 10.28 16.35 -40.62
CA PHE A 283 8.83 16.52 -40.54
C PHE A 283 8.33 17.44 -41.63
N LYS A 284 7.03 17.35 -41.92
CA LYS A 284 6.35 18.12 -42.95
C LYS A 284 5.09 18.75 -42.39
N PHE A 285 4.85 20.00 -42.75
CA PHE A 285 3.60 20.70 -42.47
C PHE A 285 3.18 21.55 -43.66
N SER A 286 1.95 22.05 -43.63
CA SER A 286 1.40 22.87 -44.71
C SER A 286 0.91 24.22 -44.21
N VAL A 287 0.96 25.21 -45.08
CA VAL A 287 0.42 26.55 -44.89
C VAL A 287 -0.82 26.68 -45.76
N LYS A 288 -1.99 26.92 -45.16
CA LYS A 288 -3.24 27.18 -45.86
C LYS A 288 -3.49 28.69 -45.90
N ASN A 289 -3.53 29.28 -47.10
CA ASN A 289 -3.96 30.65 -47.30
C ASN A 289 -5.50 30.72 -47.39
N THR A 290 -6.11 31.57 -46.57
CA THR A 290 -7.56 31.82 -46.54
C THR A 290 -7.98 33.11 -47.21
N SER A 291 -7.03 33.92 -47.67
CA SER A 291 -7.27 35.15 -48.43
C SER A 291 -7.25 34.90 -49.94
N ASP A 292 -7.68 35.90 -50.71
CA ASP A 292 -7.63 35.88 -52.18
C ASP A 292 -6.28 36.34 -52.75
N LEU A 293 -5.41 36.92 -51.91
CA LEU A 293 -4.09 37.43 -52.31
C LEU A 293 -3.01 36.43 -51.89
N PRO A 294 -1.86 36.37 -52.60
CA PRO A 294 -0.74 35.55 -52.16
C PRO A 294 -0.23 36.03 -50.79
N VAL A 295 0.09 35.07 -49.93
CA VAL A 295 0.77 35.33 -48.65
C VAL A 295 2.21 34.84 -48.73
N LYS A 296 3.11 35.55 -48.06
CA LYS A 296 4.54 35.31 -48.06
C LYS A 296 5.08 35.31 -46.63
N TYR A 297 5.90 34.31 -46.33
CA TYR A 297 6.57 34.19 -45.04
C TYR A 297 8.03 33.81 -45.21
N THR A 298 8.91 34.44 -44.41
CA THR A 298 10.28 33.97 -44.20
C THR A 298 10.26 32.89 -43.11
N VAL A 299 10.85 31.73 -43.39
CA VAL A 299 10.96 30.60 -42.46
C VAL A 299 12.21 30.78 -41.60
N ASP A 300 12.00 30.73 -40.29
CA ASP A 300 13.04 30.70 -39.26
C ASP A 300 12.84 29.48 -38.36
N THR A 301 13.92 28.94 -37.80
CA THR A 301 13.85 27.71 -36.97
C THR A 301 14.74 27.85 -35.76
N THR A 302 14.12 27.78 -34.58
CA THR A 302 14.79 27.71 -33.29
C THR A 302 14.82 26.25 -32.83
N VAL A 303 16.01 25.71 -32.59
CA VAL A 303 16.20 24.36 -32.05
C VAL A 303 16.74 24.47 -30.63
N LEU A 304 16.12 23.75 -29.72
CA LEU A 304 16.38 23.81 -28.29
C LEU A 304 16.73 22.42 -27.74
N THR A 305 17.46 22.40 -26.64
CA THR A 305 17.66 21.25 -25.77
C THR A 305 17.53 21.67 -24.29
N GLU A 306 17.68 20.72 -23.37
CA GLU A 306 17.67 20.99 -21.92
C GLU A 306 18.98 21.65 -21.48
N LYS A 307 18.86 22.75 -20.73
CA LYS A 307 20.00 23.33 -20.02
C LYS A 307 20.34 22.47 -18.81
N ILE A 308 21.62 22.11 -18.66
CA ILE A 308 22.09 21.29 -17.54
C ILE A 308 22.58 22.17 -16.39
N LEU A 309 22.06 21.91 -15.19
CA LEU A 309 22.54 22.48 -13.93
C LEU A 309 23.43 21.44 -13.24
N ALA A 310 24.71 21.77 -13.07
CA ALA A 310 25.64 20.97 -12.27
C ALA A 310 25.68 21.50 -10.82
N THR A 311 25.61 20.59 -9.87
CA THR A 311 25.66 20.83 -8.42
C THR A 311 26.60 19.81 -7.78
N ASP A 312 26.88 19.98 -6.48
CA ASP A 312 27.64 18.98 -5.72
C ASP A 312 26.89 17.63 -5.61
N GLU A 313 25.56 17.64 -5.75
CA GLU A 313 24.68 16.47 -5.69
C GLU A 313 24.54 15.75 -7.04
N GLY A 314 25.01 16.35 -8.15
CA GLY A 314 24.90 15.77 -9.48
C GLY A 314 24.50 16.78 -10.56
N LYS A 315 24.05 16.25 -11.70
CA LYS A 315 23.65 17.03 -12.88
C LYS A 315 22.17 16.84 -13.17
N PHE A 316 21.45 17.95 -13.27
CA PHE A 316 19.99 17.96 -13.41
C PHE A 316 19.56 18.85 -14.58
N PHE A 317 18.36 18.61 -15.09
CA PHE A 317 17.72 19.58 -15.99
C PHE A 317 17.36 20.84 -15.20
N ALA A 318 17.79 21.99 -15.69
CA ALA A 318 17.56 23.29 -15.06
C ALA A 318 16.11 23.79 -15.21
N GLN A 319 15.24 23.02 -15.86
CA GLN A 319 13.90 23.43 -16.32
C GLN A 319 13.93 24.70 -17.19
N ALA A 320 15.01 24.85 -17.94
CA ALA A 320 15.29 25.96 -18.85
C ALA A 320 15.88 25.40 -20.15
N SER A 321 15.70 26.13 -21.23
CA SER A 321 16.15 25.72 -22.55
C SER A 321 17.54 26.25 -22.86
N GLU A 322 18.30 25.49 -23.63
CA GLU A 322 19.52 25.93 -24.31
C GLU A 322 19.28 25.90 -25.81
N GLU A 323 19.56 27.00 -26.50
CA GLU A 323 19.42 27.09 -27.95
C GLU A 323 20.64 26.50 -28.67
N LEU A 324 20.39 25.60 -29.61
CA LEU A 324 21.42 24.99 -30.46
C LEU A 324 21.66 25.88 -31.68
N ASP A 325 22.82 26.52 -31.73
CA ASP A 325 23.22 27.33 -32.88
C ASP A 325 23.61 26.49 -34.10
N ALA A 326 23.93 27.16 -35.21
CA ALA A 326 24.31 26.52 -36.48
C ALA A 326 25.60 25.67 -36.41
N SER A 327 26.42 25.78 -35.35
CA SER A 327 27.56 24.88 -35.11
C SER A 327 27.13 23.54 -34.48
N LYS A 328 25.95 23.51 -33.86
CA LYS A 328 25.39 22.36 -33.14
C LYS A 328 24.32 21.62 -33.95
N VAL A 329 23.57 22.32 -34.78
CA VAL A 329 22.51 21.71 -35.59
C VAL A 329 22.47 22.29 -37.01
N SER A 330 22.30 21.41 -37.99
CA SER A 330 21.99 21.79 -39.36
C SER A 330 20.48 21.71 -39.60
N VAL A 331 19.92 22.76 -40.18
CA VAL A 331 18.50 22.82 -40.59
C VAL A 331 18.44 22.93 -42.11
N THR A 332 17.68 22.03 -42.74
CA THR A 332 17.45 22.03 -44.20
C THR A 332 15.96 22.20 -44.47
N LEU A 333 15.63 23.10 -45.41
CA LEU A 333 14.27 23.40 -45.84
C LEU A 333 14.06 22.87 -47.27
N GLU A 334 12.96 22.17 -47.51
CA GLU A 334 12.57 21.69 -48.83
C GLU A 334 11.11 22.08 -49.16
N GLY A 335 10.82 22.22 -50.45
CA GLY A 335 9.50 22.62 -50.94
C GLY A 335 9.29 24.14 -51.05
N ILE A 336 10.34 24.94 -50.80
CA ILE A 336 10.29 26.41 -50.82
C ILE A 336 11.50 27.00 -51.54
N GLU A 337 11.44 28.28 -51.89
CA GLU A 337 12.55 29.00 -52.53
C GLU A 337 13.43 29.67 -51.47
N GLY A 338 14.66 29.18 -51.31
CA GLY A 338 15.55 29.64 -50.24
C GLY A 338 14.94 29.34 -48.87
N ASN A 339 14.64 30.39 -48.09
CA ASN A 339 13.91 30.30 -46.82
C ASN A 339 12.55 31.00 -46.88
N ILE A 340 11.97 31.17 -48.07
CA ILE A 340 10.71 31.90 -48.24
C ILE A 340 9.64 30.95 -48.80
N ILE A 341 8.50 30.88 -48.12
CA ILE A 341 7.29 30.28 -48.66
C ILE A 341 6.35 31.36 -49.19
N THR A 342 5.85 31.16 -50.42
CA THR A 342 4.75 31.94 -51.01
C THR A 342 3.59 31.00 -51.26
N VAL A 343 2.38 31.38 -50.81
CA VAL A 343 1.16 30.59 -50.97
C VAL A 343 0.11 31.44 -51.65
N ASP A 344 -0.27 31.06 -52.87
CA ASP A 344 -1.31 31.75 -53.63
C ASP A 344 -2.66 31.76 -52.90
N GLY A 345 -3.52 32.72 -53.25
CA GLY A 345 -4.85 32.89 -52.67
C GLY A 345 -5.67 31.60 -52.67
N GLY A 346 -6.20 31.22 -51.52
CA GLY A 346 -6.98 29.98 -51.33
C GLY A 346 -6.19 28.67 -51.46
N LYS A 347 -4.89 28.69 -51.75
CA LYS A 347 -4.06 27.49 -51.93
C LYS A 347 -3.46 26.99 -50.62
N THR A 348 -2.89 25.79 -50.71
CA THR A 348 -2.17 25.12 -49.63
C THR A 348 -0.82 24.69 -50.20
N GLU A 349 0.26 25.10 -49.56
CA GLU A 349 1.62 24.65 -49.91
C GLU A 349 2.27 23.98 -48.70
N SER A 350 3.20 23.06 -48.94
CA SER A 350 3.88 22.33 -47.87
C SER A 350 5.37 22.66 -47.78
N ILE A 351 5.91 22.59 -46.57
CA ILE A 351 7.34 22.70 -46.29
C ILE A 351 7.77 21.43 -45.57
N SER A 352 8.92 20.88 -45.96
CA SER A 352 9.61 19.83 -45.22
C SER A 352 10.82 20.41 -44.52
N ILE A 353 11.01 20.04 -43.26
CA ILE A 353 12.12 20.47 -42.40
C ILE A 353 12.92 19.23 -42.03
N SER A 354 14.24 19.29 -42.18
CA SER A 354 15.17 18.27 -41.68
C SER A 354 16.14 18.89 -40.69
N LEU A 355 16.33 18.22 -39.55
CA LEU A 355 17.25 18.61 -38.48
C LEU A 355 18.34 17.54 -38.34
N LYS A 356 19.60 17.96 -38.22
CA LYS A 356 20.72 17.05 -37.99
C LYS A 356 21.69 17.61 -36.96
N LEU A 357 21.84 16.91 -35.84
CA LEU A 357 22.84 17.24 -34.82
C LEU A 357 24.25 17.00 -35.36
N THR A 358 25.15 17.95 -35.10
CA THR A 358 26.58 17.80 -35.43
C THR A 358 27.27 16.86 -34.44
N ASP A 359 28.44 16.35 -34.81
CA ASP A 359 29.24 15.49 -33.91
C ASP A 359 29.64 16.24 -32.63
N SER A 360 29.83 17.57 -32.71
CA SER A 360 30.07 18.40 -31.53
C SER A 360 28.87 18.40 -30.60
N ALA A 361 27.65 18.61 -31.12
CA ALA A 361 26.44 18.59 -30.29
C ALA A 361 26.24 17.21 -29.65
N LYS A 362 26.37 16.13 -30.42
CA LYS A 362 26.26 14.76 -29.90
C LYS A 362 27.24 14.50 -28.76
N LYS A 363 28.49 15.00 -28.87
CA LYS A 363 29.49 14.88 -27.82
C LYS A 363 29.09 15.64 -26.55
N ASP A 364 28.59 16.86 -26.68
CA ASP A 364 28.21 17.68 -25.52
C ASP A 364 26.98 17.11 -24.81
N LEU A 365 26.01 16.61 -25.59
CA LEU A 365 24.79 16.00 -25.09
C LEU A 365 25.00 14.62 -24.43
N LYS A 366 26.18 14.01 -24.54
CA LYS A 366 26.51 12.75 -23.84
C LYS A 366 26.49 12.88 -22.32
N VAL A 367 26.46 14.10 -21.78
CA VAL A 367 26.21 14.32 -20.35
C VAL A 367 24.86 13.75 -19.90
N CYS A 368 23.88 13.67 -20.81
CA CYS A 368 22.60 13.01 -20.61
C CYS A 368 22.70 11.56 -21.10
N ASN A 369 23.18 10.65 -20.24
CA ASN A 369 23.53 9.28 -20.61
C ASN A 369 22.38 8.51 -21.30
N ASN A 370 21.13 8.76 -20.85
CA ASN A 370 19.91 8.11 -21.36
C ASN A 370 19.21 8.93 -22.47
N GLY A 371 19.83 10.00 -22.95
CA GLY A 371 19.29 10.89 -23.98
C GLY A 371 18.68 12.19 -23.45
N THR A 372 18.31 13.08 -24.36
CA THR A 372 17.73 14.39 -24.05
C THR A 372 16.74 14.84 -25.12
N PHE A 373 15.92 15.85 -24.82
CA PHE A 373 14.97 16.40 -25.79
C PHE A 373 15.67 17.28 -26.83
N ILE A 374 15.19 17.18 -28.07
CA ILE A 374 15.46 18.12 -29.16
C ILE A 374 14.11 18.68 -29.58
N ASP A 375 13.80 19.89 -29.14
CA ASP A 375 12.52 20.54 -29.37
C ASP A 375 12.70 21.97 -29.89
N GLY A 376 11.63 22.69 -30.13
CA GLY A 376 11.72 24.08 -30.60
C GLY A 376 10.57 24.49 -31.49
N PHE A 377 10.80 25.49 -32.34
CA PHE A 377 9.78 26.13 -33.15
C PHE A 377 10.27 26.37 -34.57
N VAL A 378 9.38 26.15 -35.53
CA VAL A 378 9.48 26.77 -36.87
C VAL A 378 8.58 27.99 -36.87
N THR A 379 9.16 29.16 -37.08
CA THR A 379 8.47 30.45 -37.12
C THR A 379 8.38 30.92 -38.57
N LEU A 380 7.17 31.17 -39.04
CA LEU A 380 6.89 31.84 -40.30
C LEU A 380 6.72 33.33 -40.04
N ILE A 381 7.79 34.09 -40.29
CA ILE A 381 7.82 35.55 -40.12
C ILE A 381 7.07 36.21 -41.28
N SER A 382 6.02 36.96 -40.95
CA SER A 382 5.09 37.51 -41.94
C SER A 382 5.67 38.69 -42.70
N GLU A 383 5.74 38.56 -44.03
CA GLU A 383 5.95 39.68 -44.94
C GLU A 383 4.63 40.33 -45.39
N ASN A 384 3.51 39.76 -44.95
CA ASN A 384 2.17 40.17 -45.35
C ASN A 384 1.76 41.53 -44.77
N THR A 385 0.59 42.01 -45.18
CA THR A 385 -0.02 43.23 -44.64
C THR A 385 -0.54 43.07 -43.23
N ASP A 386 -0.93 41.85 -42.83
CA ASP A 386 -1.43 41.56 -41.48
C ASP A 386 -0.34 41.57 -40.40
N LYS A 387 0.93 41.38 -40.79
CA LYS A 387 2.10 41.30 -39.88
C LYS A 387 1.96 40.24 -38.79
N ILE A 388 1.18 39.18 -39.04
CA ILE A 388 0.97 38.08 -38.09
C ILE A 388 1.89 36.92 -38.43
N ASN A 389 2.86 36.66 -37.55
CA ASN A 389 3.71 35.48 -37.65
C ASN A 389 2.92 34.21 -37.33
N LEU A 390 3.33 33.08 -37.92
CA LEU A 390 2.80 31.76 -37.59
C LEU A 390 3.87 30.89 -36.95
N ASN A 391 3.51 30.07 -35.96
CA ASN A 391 4.44 29.26 -35.18
C ASN A 391 4.04 27.79 -35.20
N PHE A 392 5.04 26.92 -35.34
CA PHE A 392 4.88 25.48 -35.43
C PHE A 392 5.87 24.78 -34.48
N PRO A 393 5.44 24.41 -33.25
CA PRO A 393 6.30 23.68 -32.33
C PRO A 393 6.60 22.25 -32.80
N PHE A 394 7.78 21.76 -32.44
CA PHE A 394 8.14 20.34 -32.60
C PHE A 394 8.80 19.79 -31.33
N VAL A 395 8.70 18.47 -31.13
CA VAL A 395 9.42 17.75 -30.08
C VAL A 395 9.95 16.43 -30.61
N GLY A 396 11.21 16.15 -30.32
CA GLY A 396 11.87 14.86 -30.53
C GLY A 396 12.78 14.50 -29.35
N PHE A 397 13.31 13.29 -29.36
CA PHE A 397 14.21 12.79 -28.32
C PHE A 397 15.50 12.23 -28.92
N TYR A 398 16.64 12.79 -28.53
CA TYR A 398 17.95 12.26 -28.92
C TYR A 398 18.32 11.12 -27.98
N GLY A 399 18.15 9.88 -28.44
CA GLY A 399 18.30 8.66 -27.64
C GLY A 399 17.33 7.58 -28.09
N ASP A 400 17.13 6.59 -27.24
CA ASP A 400 16.09 5.56 -27.37
C ASP A 400 15.09 5.77 -26.23
N TRP A 401 13.87 6.18 -26.56
CA TRP A 401 12.85 6.52 -25.58
C TRP A 401 12.34 5.30 -24.80
N GLN A 402 12.35 4.11 -25.41
CA GLN A 402 11.87 2.90 -24.75
C GLN A 402 12.96 2.28 -23.86
N ALA A 403 14.23 2.53 -24.15
CA ALA A 403 15.35 2.07 -23.32
C ALA A 403 15.57 2.88 -22.03
N ILE A 404 14.94 4.05 -21.85
CA ILE A 404 15.09 4.84 -20.62
C ILE A 404 14.55 4.04 -19.42
N PRO A 405 15.32 3.91 -18.32
CA PRO A 405 14.89 3.17 -17.13
C PRO A 405 13.49 3.58 -16.64
N ILE A 406 12.63 2.58 -16.44
CA ILE A 406 11.33 2.77 -15.78
C ILE A 406 11.44 2.62 -14.26
N PHE A 407 12.34 1.76 -13.80
CA PHE A 407 12.65 1.55 -12.40
C PHE A 407 13.75 2.52 -11.97
N ASP A 408 13.59 3.09 -10.79
CA ASP A 408 14.69 3.74 -10.08
C ASP A 408 15.61 2.68 -9.45
N ASN A 409 16.80 3.10 -9.01
CA ASN A 409 17.73 2.20 -8.33
C ASN A 409 17.09 1.63 -7.06
N ASP A 410 17.50 0.41 -6.71
CA ASP A 410 16.99 -0.28 -5.54
C ASP A 410 17.87 -0.11 -4.30
N LEU A 411 17.33 -0.48 -3.15
CA LEU A 411 17.97 -0.35 -1.83
C LEU A 411 19.31 -1.12 -1.74
N TYR A 412 19.56 -2.08 -2.63
CA TYR A 412 20.74 -2.93 -2.61
C TYR A 412 21.79 -2.51 -3.64
N ASP A 413 21.48 -1.53 -4.51
CA ASP A 413 22.43 -0.97 -5.47
C ASP A 413 23.53 -0.14 -4.78
N ASP A 414 24.73 -0.14 -5.38
CA ASP A 414 25.84 0.74 -4.97
C ASP A 414 25.54 2.22 -5.25
N GLU A 415 24.59 2.51 -6.13
CA GLU A 415 24.19 3.85 -6.55
C GLU A 415 22.87 4.27 -5.91
N THR A 416 22.84 5.46 -5.29
CA THR A 416 21.61 6.00 -4.70
C THR A 416 20.52 6.23 -5.75
N ALA A 417 19.29 5.86 -5.41
CA ALA A 417 18.11 6.18 -6.21
C ALA A 417 18.03 7.67 -6.59
N ALA A 418 17.62 7.94 -7.83
CA ALA A 418 17.51 9.29 -8.35
C ALA A 418 16.39 10.08 -7.64
N MET A 419 15.29 9.41 -7.30
CA MET A 419 14.14 10.01 -6.64
C MET A 419 13.53 9.13 -5.54
N TYR A 420 13.17 7.89 -5.88
CA TYR A 420 12.39 7.02 -5.02
C TYR A 420 12.94 5.60 -5.12
N GLU A 421 13.58 5.14 -4.05
CA GLU A 421 14.21 3.82 -3.99
C GLU A 421 13.21 2.67 -4.14
N THR A 422 13.59 1.63 -4.90
CA THR A 422 12.87 0.36 -4.96
C THR A 422 13.33 -0.59 -3.85
N THR A 423 12.41 -1.28 -3.18
CA THR A 423 12.74 -2.17 -2.07
C THR A 423 11.82 -3.40 -1.98
N LEU A 424 12.33 -4.45 -1.36
CA LEU A 424 11.52 -5.60 -0.94
C LEU A 424 11.29 -5.53 0.57
N GLY A 425 10.04 -5.72 0.98
CA GLY A 425 9.70 -5.81 2.39
C GLY A 425 8.91 -7.06 2.72
N TYR A 426 9.01 -7.48 3.97
CA TYR A 426 8.21 -8.55 4.54
C TYR A 426 7.16 -7.96 5.46
N PHE A 427 5.95 -7.80 4.93
CA PHE A 427 4.90 -7.02 5.58
C PHE A 427 3.70 -7.87 5.94
N ASN A 428 3.07 -7.51 7.06
CA ASN A 428 1.80 -8.06 7.44
C ASN A 428 0.71 -7.62 6.45
N ARG A 429 -0.01 -8.56 5.84
CA ARG A 429 -0.99 -8.35 4.76
C ARG A 429 -2.18 -7.47 5.17
N THR A 430 -2.47 -7.36 6.47
CA THR A 430 -3.58 -6.55 6.98
C THR A 430 -3.13 -5.19 7.48
N THR A 431 -2.01 -5.13 8.20
CA THR A 431 -1.57 -3.91 8.88
C THR A 431 -0.49 -3.14 8.13
N TRP A 432 0.11 -3.72 7.09
CA TRP A 432 1.28 -3.19 6.37
C TRP A 432 2.47 -2.88 7.28
N LYS A 433 2.52 -3.51 8.46
CA LYS A 433 3.65 -3.43 9.38
C LYS A 433 4.64 -4.54 9.08
N GLY A 434 5.92 -4.22 9.09
CA GLY A 434 7.01 -5.15 8.87
C GLY A 434 8.32 -4.40 8.64
N SER A 435 9.24 -5.02 7.92
CA SER A 435 10.57 -4.47 7.67
C SER A 435 11.01 -4.73 6.24
N TYR A 436 11.96 -3.91 5.77
CA TYR A 436 12.70 -4.20 4.54
C TYR A 436 13.57 -5.44 4.73
N LEU A 437 13.72 -6.21 3.67
CA LEU A 437 14.56 -7.40 3.66
C LEU A 437 16.03 -7.02 3.45
N GLY A 438 16.95 -7.91 3.83
CA GLY A 438 18.39 -7.67 3.69
C GLY A 438 18.96 -6.58 4.62
N VAL A 439 18.14 -6.02 5.52
CA VAL A 439 18.54 -4.99 6.50
C VAL A 439 18.65 -5.59 7.90
N ASN A 440 19.70 -5.25 8.63
CA ASN A 440 19.80 -5.60 10.05
C ASN A 440 18.88 -4.70 10.92
N LEU A 441 17.86 -5.27 11.54
CA LEU A 441 16.86 -4.58 12.36
C LEU A 441 17.37 -4.11 13.71
N PHE A 442 18.53 -4.62 14.16
CA PHE A 442 19.17 -4.22 15.41
C PHE A 442 20.19 -3.09 15.23
N ASN A 443 20.42 -2.64 13.99
CA ASN A 443 21.19 -1.43 13.77
C ASN A 443 20.49 -0.23 14.43
N GLY A 444 21.26 0.57 15.16
CA GLY A 444 20.73 1.75 15.86
C GLY A 444 20.08 2.73 14.88
N LYS A 445 18.98 3.36 15.30
CA LYS A 445 18.19 4.28 14.46
C LYS A 445 18.96 5.48 13.89
N ASP A 446 20.10 5.83 14.51
CA ASP A 446 20.97 6.92 14.09
C ASP A 446 22.06 6.49 13.10
N LYS A 447 22.12 5.19 12.74
CA LYS A 447 23.07 4.65 11.76
C LYS A 447 22.43 4.60 10.36
N PRO A 448 23.25 4.72 9.29
CA PRO A 448 22.76 4.48 7.93
C PRO A 448 22.10 3.11 7.81
N VAL A 449 21.01 3.02 7.05
CA VAL A 449 20.45 1.73 6.64
C VAL A 449 21.46 1.09 5.70
N ILE A 450 22.00 -0.07 6.10
CA ILE A 450 22.87 -0.89 5.27
C ILE A 450 22.05 -2.11 4.89
N ALA A 451 21.82 -2.27 3.58
CA ALA A 451 21.11 -3.40 3.02
C ALA A 451 22.10 -4.27 2.21
N ASP A 452 21.85 -5.58 2.20
CA ASP A 452 22.66 -6.55 1.49
C ASP A 452 21.73 -7.54 0.80
N GLU A 453 21.80 -7.60 -0.54
CA GLU A 453 20.97 -8.50 -1.34
C GLU A 453 21.13 -9.97 -0.94
N ASN A 454 22.32 -10.37 -0.47
CA ASN A 454 22.60 -11.76 -0.10
C ASN A 454 21.93 -12.15 1.22
N LYS A 455 21.48 -11.17 2.01
CA LYS A 455 20.82 -11.35 3.30
C LYS A 455 19.30 -11.20 3.21
N ILE A 456 18.74 -11.11 2.00
CA ILE A 456 17.30 -11.16 1.78
C ILE A 456 16.81 -12.58 2.08
N ALA A 457 16.21 -12.75 3.25
CA ALA A 457 15.68 -14.03 3.71
C ALA A 457 14.34 -13.88 4.42
N ILE A 458 13.56 -14.97 4.40
CA ILE A 458 12.27 -15.09 5.07
C ILE A 458 12.15 -16.44 5.75
N GLY A 459 11.61 -16.44 6.97
CA GLY A 459 11.17 -17.65 7.64
C GLY A 459 9.83 -18.15 7.07
N PRO A 460 9.52 -19.45 7.25
CA PRO A 460 8.26 -20.05 6.82
C PRO A 460 7.07 -19.40 7.55
N ASN A 461 6.05 -18.98 6.78
CA ASN A 461 4.84 -18.36 7.30
C ASN A 461 3.91 -19.39 7.97
N ILE A 462 4.17 -19.74 9.23
CA ILE A 462 3.34 -20.71 9.97
C ILE A 462 1.99 -20.10 10.45
N ASN A 463 1.79 -18.77 10.34
CA ASN A 463 0.66 -18.03 10.90
C ASN A 463 -0.11 -17.11 9.92
N GLY A 464 0.06 -17.28 8.61
CA GLY A 464 -0.81 -16.71 7.55
C GLY A 464 -0.87 -15.18 7.42
N GLY A 465 0.06 -14.45 8.03
CA GLY A 465 -0.07 -12.99 8.19
C GLY A 465 0.85 -12.13 7.34
N TYR A 466 1.99 -12.64 6.90
CA TYR A 466 3.04 -11.86 6.22
C TYR A 466 3.28 -12.31 4.78
N SER A 467 3.79 -11.40 3.96
CA SER A 467 4.19 -11.66 2.59
C SER A 467 5.40 -10.81 2.20
N VAL A 468 6.16 -11.28 1.22
CA VAL A 468 7.15 -10.48 0.50
C VAL A 468 6.41 -9.59 -0.50
N ASN A 469 6.57 -8.27 -0.36
CA ASN A 469 5.97 -7.28 -1.24
C ASN A 469 7.07 -6.38 -1.79
N ALA A 470 7.05 -6.16 -3.10
CA ALA A 470 7.86 -5.12 -3.71
C ALA A 470 7.19 -3.74 -3.55
N VAL A 471 7.98 -2.75 -3.17
CA VAL A 471 7.63 -1.33 -3.18
C VAL A 471 8.55 -0.67 -4.21
N VAL A 472 7.98 -0.29 -5.36
CA VAL A 472 8.74 0.00 -6.57
C VAL A 472 8.69 1.49 -6.88
N GLY A 473 9.87 2.10 -6.89
CA GLY A 473 10.08 3.46 -7.36
C GLY A 473 10.08 3.49 -8.88
N LEU A 474 9.07 4.13 -9.47
CA LEU A 474 8.96 4.27 -10.91
C LEU A 474 9.39 5.66 -11.36
N LEU A 475 10.43 5.74 -12.19
CA LEU A 475 10.85 6.99 -12.87
C LEU A 475 9.88 7.37 -14.00
N ARG A 476 9.24 6.36 -14.61
CA ARG A 476 8.32 6.52 -15.75
C ARG A 476 7.07 5.68 -15.56
N ASN A 477 5.98 6.10 -16.20
CA ASN A 477 4.79 5.25 -16.27
C ASN A 477 5.11 3.96 -17.04
N ALA A 478 4.43 2.88 -16.67
CA ALA A 478 4.55 1.57 -17.31
C ALA A 478 3.16 1.08 -17.77
N GLU A 479 3.11 0.41 -18.91
CA GLU A 479 1.88 -0.19 -19.45
C GLU A 479 1.48 -1.45 -18.67
N GLU A 480 2.48 -2.18 -18.20
CA GLU A 480 2.33 -3.30 -17.28
C GLU A 480 3.50 -3.31 -16.29
N VAL A 481 3.21 -3.52 -15.01
CA VAL A 481 4.18 -4.00 -14.01
C VAL A 481 3.72 -5.37 -13.51
N SER A 482 4.65 -6.32 -13.44
CA SER A 482 4.41 -7.68 -12.99
C SER A 482 5.48 -8.16 -12.03
N TYR A 483 5.06 -9.03 -11.13
CA TYR A 483 5.87 -9.61 -10.07
C TYR A 483 5.83 -11.13 -10.23
N THR A 484 6.99 -11.77 -10.27
CA THR A 484 7.09 -13.22 -10.43
C THR A 484 8.12 -13.75 -9.45
N VAL A 485 7.87 -14.95 -8.91
CA VAL A 485 8.90 -15.68 -8.16
C VAL A 485 9.14 -17.01 -8.82
N THR A 486 10.40 -17.36 -9.03
CA THR A 486 10.81 -18.65 -9.57
C THR A 486 11.70 -19.42 -8.61
N ASP A 487 11.58 -20.74 -8.60
CA ASP A 487 12.52 -21.63 -7.92
C ASP A 487 13.89 -21.67 -8.63
N SER A 488 14.85 -22.37 -8.05
CA SER A 488 16.21 -22.56 -8.60
C SER A 488 16.26 -23.29 -9.95
N LYS A 489 15.15 -23.91 -10.39
CA LYS A 489 15.01 -24.56 -11.70
C LYS A 489 14.29 -23.65 -12.72
N GLY A 490 13.89 -22.45 -12.32
CA GLY A 490 13.14 -21.50 -13.14
C GLY A 490 11.64 -21.76 -13.20
N ASN A 491 11.09 -22.62 -12.34
CA ASN A 491 9.63 -22.84 -12.29
C ASN A 491 8.95 -21.69 -11.54
N GLU A 492 7.91 -21.13 -12.13
CA GLU A 492 7.09 -20.08 -11.50
C GLU A 492 6.32 -20.64 -10.29
N VAL A 493 6.58 -20.06 -9.12
CA VAL A 493 5.88 -20.39 -7.86
C VAL A 493 4.95 -19.27 -7.41
N TYR A 494 5.11 -18.07 -7.95
CA TYR A 494 4.22 -16.94 -7.71
C TYR A 494 4.18 -16.00 -8.91
N LYS A 495 3.02 -15.40 -9.14
CA LYS A 495 2.81 -14.38 -10.15
C LYS A 495 1.71 -13.41 -9.70
N ASN A 496 1.99 -12.12 -9.83
CA ASN A 496 0.99 -11.09 -9.76
C ASN A 496 1.22 -10.06 -10.88
N LYS A 497 0.13 -9.48 -11.39
CA LYS A 497 0.16 -8.42 -12.41
C LYS A 497 -0.62 -7.22 -11.88
N ALA A 498 0.04 -6.09 -11.73
CA ALA A 498 -0.60 -4.84 -11.31
C ALA A 498 -1.23 -4.06 -12.48
N GLY A 499 -0.89 -4.41 -13.73
CA GLY A 499 -1.38 -3.70 -14.91
C GLY A 499 -0.66 -2.36 -15.08
N LYS A 500 -1.36 -1.34 -15.57
CA LYS A 500 -0.79 -0.03 -15.90
C LYS A 500 -0.48 0.76 -14.63
N GLU A 501 0.78 1.19 -14.49
CA GLU A 501 1.26 1.93 -13.33
C GLU A 501 1.76 3.33 -13.71
N THR A 502 1.58 4.28 -12.80
CA THR A 502 2.09 5.65 -12.97
C THR A 502 3.46 5.80 -12.33
N LYS A 503 4.30 6.71 -12.85
CA LYS A 503 5.54 7.08 -12.18
C LYS A 503 5.29 7.48 -10.72
N SER A 504 6.27 7.24 -9.87
CA SER A 504 6.27 7.67 -8.48
C SER A 504 6.35 9.19 -8.39
N PHE A 505 5.57 9.78 -7.47
CA PHE A 505 5.60 11.21 -7.19
C PHE A 505 5.20 11.50 -5.74
N TYR A 506 5.71 12.60 -5.20
CA TYR A 506 5.29 13.14 -3.92
C TYR A 506 3.93 13.84 -4.05
N ASP A 507 2.93 13.35 -3.32
CA ASP A 507 1.63 14.01 -3.17
C ASP A 507 1.68 14.94 -1.96
N GLY A 508 1.75 16.25 -2.22
CA GLY A 508 1.76 17.27 -1.18
C GLY A 508 0.48 17.38 -0.36
N ASN A 509 -0.65 16.82 -0.83
CA ASN A 509 -1.91 16.84 -0.08
C ASN A 509 -1.93 15.77 1.02
N SER A 510 -1.42 14.56 0.73
CA SER A 510 -1.30 13.48 1.71
C SER A 510 0.02 13.52 2.47
N GLY A 511 1.04 14.20 1.94
CA GLY A 511 2.39 14.18 2.46
C GLY A 511 3.11 12.85 2.22
N SER A 512 2.69 12.07 1.20
CA SER A 512 3.20 10.73 0.93
C SER A 512 3.73 10.59 -0.50
N ILE A 513 4.61 9.62 -0.72
CA ILE A 513 5.09 9.22 -2.05
C ILE A 513 4.17 8.12 -2.59
N THR A 514 3.88 8.17 -3.88
CA THR A 514 3.21 7.09 -4.60
C THR A 514 4.22 6.06 -5.12
N TYR A 515 3.94 4.78 -4.92
CA TYR A 515 4.77 3.66 -5.40
C TYR A 515 3.89 2.69 -6.19
N ALA A 516 4.49 1.99 -7.15
CA ALA A 516 3.91 0.75 -7.63
C ALA A 516 4.19 -0.34 -6.58
N VAL A 517 3.18 -1.11 -6.20
CA VAL A 517 3.31 -2.08 -5.10
C VAL A 517 2.78 -3.44 -5.52
N ASP A 518 3.51 -4.50 -5.16
CA ASP A 518 2.93 -5.84 -5.19
C ASP A 518 1.94 -6.01 -4.04
N GLY A 519 0.73 -5.50 -4.20
CA GLY A 519 -0.28 -5.50 -3.13
C GLY A 519 -0.75 -6.89 -2.69
N ALA A 520 -0.61 -7.91 -3.55
CA ALA A 520 -0.98 -9.28 -3.21
C ALA A 520 0.07 -9.94 -2.30
N GLY A 521 1.34 -9.70 -2.62
CA GLY A 521 2.52 -10.24 -1.95
C GLY A 521 2.69 -11.74 -2.12
N TRP A 522 3.94 -12.20 -2.10
CA TRP A 522 4.26 -13.61 -2.09
C TRP A 522 4.41 -14.13 -0.65
N ASP A 523 3.61 -15.10 -0.27
CA ASP A 523 3.51 -15.62 1.11
C ASP A 523 4.35 -16.88 1.35
N SER A 524 5.37 -17.13 0.53
CA SER A 524 6.23 -18.34 0.54
C SER A 524 5.48 -19.66 0.29
N MET A 525 4.24 -19.60 -0.19
CA MET A 525 3.50 -20.77 -0.65
C MET A 525 3.76 -21.03 -2.14
N ASN A 526 3.47 -22.25 -2.57
CA ASN A 526 3.42 -22.57 -4.01
C ASN A 526 2.31 -21.77 -4.72
N SER A 527 2.28 -21.84 -6.05
CA SER A 527 1.35 -21.05 -6.88
C SER A 527 -0.14 -21.40 -6.67
N LYS A 528 -0.44 -22.48 -5.94
CA LYS A 528 -1.81 -22.87 -5.55
C LYS A 528 -2.19 -22.39 -4.14
N GLY A 529 -1.26 -21.78 -3.41
CA GLY A 529 -1.44 -21.33 -2.03
C GLY A 529 -1.71 -22.48 -1.04
N ASN A 530 -1.40 -23.73 -1.40
CA ASN A 530 -1.83 -24.91 -0.66
C ASN A 530 -0.69 -25.71 -0.01
N LYS A 531 0.57 -25.37 -0.31
CA LYS A 531 1.74 -26.00 0.29
C LYS A 531 2.84 -24.95 0.49
N PRO A 532 3.47 -24.87 1.69
CA PRO A 532 4.70 -24.13 1.89
C PRO A 532 5.79 -24.63 0.93
N LEU A 533 6.64 -23.71 0.50
CA LEU A 533 7.81 -24.03 -0.30
C LEU A 533 8.96 -24.47 0.61
N GLU A 534 9.84 -25.31 0.06
CA GLU A 534 11.00 -25.83 0.80
C GLU A 534 12.09 -24.77 0.91
N ASP A 535 12.96 -24.91 1.91
CA ASP A 535 14.16 -24.08 2.09
C ASP A 535 15.01 -24.03 0.81
N GLY A 536 15.49 -22.83 0.50
CA GLY A 536 16.28 -22.58 -0.70
C GLY A 536 16.17 -21.15 -1.21
N VAL A 537 16.94 -20.85 -2.25
CA VAL A 537 16.96 -19.54 -2.90
C VAL A 537 15.96 -19.51 -4.04
N TYR A 538 15.09 -18.50 -4.01
CA TYR A 538 14.13 -18.16 -5.05
C TYR A 538 14.51 -16.82 -5.67
N THR A 539 14.08 -16.57 -6.91
CA THR A 539 14.28 -15.27 -7.57
C THR A 539 12.97 -14.52 -7.60
N TYR A 540 12.88 -13.42 -6.86
CA TYR A 540 11.78 -12.46 -6.96
C TYR A 540 12.11 -11.45 -8.06
N LYS A 541 11.32 -11.44 -9.12
CA LYS A 541 11.55 -10.63 -10.31
C LYS A 541 10.41 -9.65 -10.51
N ILE A 542 10.78 -8.38 -10.71
CA ILE A 542 9.88 -7.30 -11.10
C ILE A 542 10.15 -7.00 -12.56
N SER A 543 9.11 -6.99 -13.38
CA SER A 543 9.21 -6.73 -14.81
C SER A 543 8.23 -5.65 -15.21
N GLY A 544 8.62 -4.75 -16.11
CA GLY A 544 7.72 -3.71 -16.60
C GLY A 544 8.01 -3.28 -18.03
N ILE A 545 6.95 -2.84 -18.72
CA ILE A 545 7.01 -2.36 -20.09
C ILE A 545 6.71 -0.85 -20.09
N PRO A 546 7.58 0.02 -20.63
CA PRO A 546 7.30 1.45 -20.72
C PRO A 546 6.07 1.74 -21.59
N ILE A 547 5.39 2.87 -21.34
CA ILE A 547 4.22 3.26 -22.15
C ILE A 547 4.58 3.40 -23.63
N GLY A 548 3.86 2.67 -24.49
CA GLY A 548 4.06 2.66 -25.93
C GLY A 548 5.16 1.69 -26.42
N GLY A 549 5.82 0.97 -25.51
CA GLY A 549 6.70 -0.14 -25.82
C GLY A 549 5.97 -1.48 -25.94
N ASP A 550 6.71 -2.53 -26.27
CA ASP A 550 6.22 -3.91 -26.34
C ASP A 550 7.18 -4.90 -25.62
N GLU A 551 7.03 -6.21 -25.84
CA GLU A 551 7.80 -7.25 -25.14
C GLU A 551 9.32 -7.15 -25.33
N LYS A 552 9.83 -6.62 -26.45
CA LYS A 552 11.29 -6.39 -26.62
C LYS A 552 11.81 -5.22 -25.78
N ASP A 553 10.92 -4.36 -25.28
CA ASP A 553 11.24 -3.19 -24.45
C ASP A 553 11.06 -3.50 -22.96
N LEU A 554 10.82 -4.78 -22.60
CA LEU A 554 10.68 -5.25 -21.23
C LEU A 554 11.95 -4.95 -20.42
N GLN A 555 11.77 -4.28 -19.29
CA GLN A 555 12.82 -4.03 -18.30
C GLN A 555 12.57 -4.91 -17.07
N GLU A 556 13.64 -5.36 -16.40
CA GLU A 556 13.54 -6.26 -15.25
C GLU A 556 14.55 -5.91 -14.15
N ILE A 557 14.14 -6.07 -12.90
CA ILE A 557 15.00 -6.11 -11.72
C ILE A 557 14.72 -7.40 -10.93
N LYS A 558 15.76 -7.96 -10.29
CA LYS A 558 15.73 -9.31 -9.71
C LYS A 558 16.40 -9.32 -8.36
N PHE A 559 15.75 -9.96 -7.40
CA PHE A 559 16.25 -10.12 -6.04
C PHE A 559 16.32 -11.61 -5.70
N PRO A 560 17.42 -12.10 -5.09
CA PRO A 560 17.40 -13.40 -4.43
C PRO A 560 16.55 -13.30 -3.16
N VAL A 561 15.69 -14.30 -2.90
CA VAL A 561 14.95 -14.42 -1.65
C VAL A 561 15.17 -15.83 -1.11
N THR A 562 15.84 -15.93 0.03
CA THR A 562 16.10 -17.21 0.69
C THR A 562 14.94 -17.56 1.61
N ILE A 563 14.32 -18.73 1.41
CA ILE A 563 13.46 -19.34 2.44
C ILE A 563 14.38 -20.13 3.36
N ASP A 564 14.34 -19.80 4.66
CA ASP A 564 15.13 -20.47 5.69
C ASP A 564 14.27 -20.75 6.92
N THR A 565 14.05 -22.04 7.21
CA THR A 565 13.27 -22.51 8.36
C THR A 565 14.11 -22.83 9.59
N GLN A 566 15.44 -22.76 9.50
CA GLN A 566 16.34 -23.25 10.54
C GLN A 566 16.68 -22.14 11.54
N GLU A 567 16.56 -22.45 12.83
CA GLU A 567 17.00 -21.54 13.90
C GLU A 567 18.53 -21.50 14.02
N PRO A 568 19.09 -20.39 14.53
CA PRO A 568 20.49 -20.35 14.93
C PRO A 568 20.88 -21.49 15.87
N GLU A 569 22.09 -22.02 15.73
CA GLU A 569 22.64 -23.10 16.53
C GLU A 569 23.69 -22.59 17.52
N LEU A 570 23.53 -22.92 18.81
CA LEU A 570 24.60 -22.81 19.80
C LEU A 570 25.56 -23.99 19.66
N ILE A 571 26.77 -23.73 19.18
CA ILE A 571 27.81 -24.74 18.96
C ILE A 571 28.60 -25.03 20.23
N ASN A 572 29.03 -23.97 20.92
CA ASN A 572 29.90 -24.11 22.08
C ASN A 572 29.78 -22.92 23.03
N THR A 573 30.12 -23.18 24.30
CA THR A 573 30.30 -22.15 25.32
C THR A 573 31.61 -22.39 26.07
N LYS A 574 32.37 -21.33 26.35
CA LYS A 574 33.63 -21.45 27.10
C LYS A 574 33.75 -20.33 28.12
N ILE A 575 34.06 -20.69 29.37
CA ILE A 575 34.33 -19.72 30.44
C ILE A 575 35.82 -19.70 30.72
N GLN A 576 36.38 -18.51 30.87
CA GLN A 576 37.78 -18.31 31.22
C GLN A 576 37.97 -17.06 32.08
N THR A 577 38.83 -17.16 33.08
CA THR A 577 39.30 -16.02 33.89
C THR A 577 40.62 -15.50 33.35
N ILE A 578 40.66 -14.22 32.97
CA ILE A 578 41.87 -13.50 32.53
C ILE A 578 42.06 -12.33 33.49
N ASP A 579 43.23 -12.26 34.13
CA ASP A 579 43.59 -11.20 35.09
C ASP A 579 42.54 -10.94 36.19
N GLY A 580 41.87 -12.01 36.66
CA GLY A 580 40.84 -11.93 37.70
C GLY A 580 39.43 -11.57 37.20
N VAL A 581 39.24 -11.39 35.89
CA VAL A 581 37.94 -11.10 35.27
C VAL A 581 37.44 -12.32 34.51
N LYS A 582 36.19 -12.71 34.74
CA LYS A 582 35.52 -13.81 34.04
C LYS A 582 34.95 -13.37 32.69
N TYR A 583 35.18 -14.21 31.68
CA TYR A 583 34.63 -14.06 30.33
C TYR A 583 33.87 -15.31 29.91
N LEU A 584 32.76 -15.11 29.20
CA LEU A 584 31.99 -16.17 28.52
C LEU A 584 32.14 -15.97 27.01
N THR A 585 32.70 -16.97 26.33
CA THR A 585 32.67 -17.08 24.87
C THR A 585 31.47 -17.91 24.46
N ILE A 586 30.65 -17.36 23.57
CA ILE A 586 29.53 -18.04 22.91
C ILE A 586 29.91 -18.25 21.45
N THR A 587 29.87 -19.49 20.98
CA THR A 587 30.07 -19.83 19.57
C THR A 587 28.71 -20.18 18.96
N LEU A 588 28.20 -19.32 18.08
CA LEU A 588 26.98 -19.58 17.31
C LEU A 588 27.29 -19.95 15.87
N LYS A 589 26.33 -20.57 15.21
CA LYS A 589 26.33 -20.79 13.76
C LYS A 589 24.90 -20.68 13.25
N ASP A 590 24.76 -20.26 12.01
CA ASP A 590 23.49 -20.28 11.29
C ASP A 590 23.74 -20.77 9.87
N ASN A 591 22.79 -21.47 9.25
CA ASN A 591 22.90 -21.92 7.86
C ASN A 591 22.77 -20.76 6.87
N HIS A 592 22.21 -19.62 7.28
CA HIS A 592 22.23 -18.36 6.57
C HIS A 592 23.08 -17.32 7.34
N TYR A 593 22.51 -16.19 7.75
CA TYR A 593 23.23 -15.11 8.43
C TYR A 593 22.58 -14.77 9.77
N LEU A 594 23.40 -14.68 10.82
CA LEU A 594 23.01 -14.12 12.10
C LEU A 594 22.82 -12.60 12.00
N GLN A 595 21.81 -12.09 12.70
CA GLN A 595 21.45 -10.67 12.71
C GLN A 595 21.77 -10.01 14.08
N GLY A 596 21.52 -10.73 15.17
CA GLY A 596 21.75 -10.20 16.51
C GLY A 596 21.77 -11.28 17.59
N MET A 597 22.39 -10.96 18.72
CA MET A 597 22.32 -11.79 19.92
C MET A 597 22.33 -10.96 21.22
N GLN A 598 21.88 -11.56 22.32
CA GLN A 598 21.87 -10.94 23.63
C GLN A 598 21.98 -12.00 24.73
N LEU A 599 22.63 -11.66 25.85
CA LEU A 599 22.49 -12.45 27.07
C LEU A 599 21.24 -12.01 27.82
N VAL A 600 20.47 -12.99 28.28
CA VAL A 600 19.26 -12.77 29.09
C VAL A 600 19.32 -13.61 30.36
N ASP A 601 18.55 -13.23 31.37
CA ASP A 601 18.41 -14.02 32.59
C ASP A 601 17.45 -15.20 32.38
N GLU A 602 17.19 -15.98 33.44
CA GLU A 602 16.30 -17.14 33.37
C GLU A 602 14.85 -16.78 32.98
N LYS A 603 14.42 -15.54 33.21
CA LYS A 603 13.09 -15.02 32.85
C LYS A 603 13.04 -14.42 31.45
N GLY A 604 14.19 -14.30 30.78
CA GLY A 604 14.32 -13.64 29.48
C GLY A 604 14.55 -12.13 29.60
N ASP A 605 14.80 -11.59 30.81
CA ASP A 605 15.11 -10.17 30.97
C ASP A 605 16.54 -9.89 30.45
N PRO A 606 16.76 -8.81 29.69
CA PRO A 606 18.05 -8.53 29.06
C PRO A 606 19.14 -8.20 30.07
N LEU A 607 20.31 -8.85 29.92
CA LEU A 607 21.50 -8.65 30.76
C LEU A 607 22.59 -7.84 30.07
N THR A 608 22.62 -7.87 28.75
CA THR A 608 23.53 -7.08 27.91
C THR A 608 22.74 -6.23 26.94
N GLU A 609 23.37 -5.27 26.28
CA GLU A 609 22.80 -4.74 25.04
C GLU A 609 22.78 -5.82 23.95
N ILE A 610 21.96 -5.61 22.92
CA ILE A 610 21.95 -6.48 21.74
C ILE A 610 23.27 -6.26 21.00
N ILE A 611 24.01 -7.35 20.80
CA ILE A 611 25.17 -7.38 19.92
C ILE A 611 24.64 -7.53 18.50
N VAL A 612 24.87 -6.51 17.67
CA VAL A 612 24.59 -6.56 16.24
C VAL A 612 25.59 -7.49 15.57
N LEU A 613 25.08 -8.49 14.85
CA LEU A 613 25.87 -9.46 14.11
C LEU A 613 25.67 -9.21 12.62
N ASP A 614 26.75 -8.94 11.91
CA ASP A 614 26.71 -8.58 10.48
C ASP A 614 27.99 -9.05 9.78
N LYS A 615 28.24 -10.37 9.78
CA LYS A 615 29.43 -10.98 9.16
C LYS A 615 29.10 -11.59 7.79
N ASP A 616 30.09 -11.61 6.90
CA ASP A 616 29.90 -11.78 5.45
C ASP A 616 29.89 -13.23 4.93
N LYS A 617 29.64 -14.25 5.77
CA LYS A 617 29.67 -15.64 5.30
C LYS A 617 28.66 -16.57 5.97
N THR A 618 27.79 -17.16 5.15
CA THR A 618 26.84 -18.19 5.59
C THR A 618 27.52 -19.43 6.20
N GLY A 619 26.86 -20.07 7.15
CA GLY A 619 27.34 -21.32 7.74
C GLY A 619 28.59 -21.19 8.62
N SER A 620 29.08 -19.97 8.87
CA SER A 620 30.32 -19.75 9.61
C SER A 620 30.06 -19.64 11.10
N GLU A 621 30.96 -20.20 11.91
CA GLU A 621 30.93 -20.04 13.35
C GLU A 621 31.26 -18.58 13.75
N TYR A 622 30.53 -18.06 14.74
CA TYR A 622 30.70 -16.74 15.32
C TYR A 622 31.02 -16.87 16.79
N ASP A 623 32.22 -16.45 17.19
CA ASP A 623 32.59 -16.29 18.59
C ASP A 623 32.25 -14.87 19.08
N GLN A 624 31.36 -14.77 20.07
CA GLN A 624 31.13 -13.56 20.86
C GLN A 624 31.71 -13.73 22.25
N ILE A 625 32.45 -12.73 22.73
CA ILE A 625 33.02 -12.73 24.09
C ILE A 625 32.27 -11.70 24.94
N PHE A 626 31.74 -12.16 26.07
CA PHE A 626 31.08 -11.33 27.08
C PHE A 626 31.93 -11.25 28.33
N LYS A 627 32.10 -10.04 28.87
CA LYS A 627 32.62 -9.85 30.23
C LYS A 627 31.47 -10.10 31.22
N ILE A 628 31.57 -11.15 32.01
CA ILE A 628 30.48 -11.61 32.90
C ILE A 628 30.75 -11.38 34.38
N GLY A 629 31.95 -10.91 34.74
CA GLY A 629 32.34 -10.71 36.15
C GLY A 629 31.44 -9.74 36.93
N ASP A 630 30.70 -8.87 36.23
CA ASP A 630 29.85 -7.84 36.84
C ASP A 630 28.38 -8.29 37.00
N LEU A 631 27.99 -9.44 36.42
CA LEU A 631 26.58 -9.86 36.35
C LEU A 631 26.01 -10.43 37.67
N ASN A 632 26.85 -10.83 38.62
CA ASN A 632 26.44 -11.40 39.93
C ASN A 632 25.33 -12.47 39.86
N MET A 633 25.47 -13.44 38.95
CA MET A 633 24.48 -14.51 38.73
C MET A 633 25.15 -15.85 38.45
N GLU A 634 24.37 -16.92 38.60
CA GLU A 634 24.86 -18.31 38.51
C GLU A 634 24.77 -18.88 37.09
N SER A 635 23.81 -18.41 36.29
CA SER A 635 23.58 -18.82 34.91
C SER A 635 23.02 -17.69 34.05
N VAL A 636 23.11 -17.85 32.74
CA VAL A 636 22.52 -16.96 31.71
C VAL A 636 21.92 -17.79 30.59
N LYS A 637 21.05 -17.20 29.78
CA LYS A 637 20.66 -17.74 28.47
C LYS A 637 21.16 -16.84 27.35
N VAL A 638 21.25 -17.40 26.15
CA VAL A 638 21.53 -16.66 24.93
C VAL A 638 20.25 -16.61 24.11
N VAL A 639 19.87 -15.41 23.68
CA VAL A 639 18.90 -15.21 22.62
C VAL A 639 19.64 -14.78 21.36
N ALA A 640 19.37 -15.41 20.23
CA ALA A 640 19.93 -15.03 18.94
C ALA A 640 18.87 -15.11 17.85
N VAL A 641 19.08 -14.35 16.78
CA VAL A 641 18.14 -14.24 15.66
C VAL A 641 18.92 -14.09 14.36
N ASP A 642 18.43 -14.75 13.32
CA ASP A 642 18.99 -14.68 11.96
C ASP A 642 18.28 -13.63 11.09
N TYR A 643 18.64 -13.54 9.80
CA TYR A 643 17.98 -12.65 8.84
C TYR A 643 16.62 -13.15 8.34
N ALA A 644 16.31 -14.44 8.51
CA ALA A 644 15.00 -15.02 8.20
C ALA A 644 13.99 -14.83 9.36
N MET A 645 14.44 -14.26 10.48
CA MET A 645 13.69 -14.06 11.72
C MET A 645 13.39 -15.36 12.49
N ASN A 646 14.23 -16.38 12.33
CA ASN A 646 14.23 -17.55 13.22
C ASN A 646 14.97 -17.19 14.51
N PHE A 647 14.44 -17.64 15.66
CA PHE A 647 14.95 -17.30 16.98
C PHE A 647 15.51 -18.52 17.69
N LEU A 648 16.71 -18.39 18.22
CA LEU A 648 17.26 -19.29 19.23
C LEU A 648 17.09 -18.65 20.61
N GLU A 649 16.43 -19.35 21.54
CA GLU A 649 16.60 -19.14 22.99
C GLU A 649 17.22 -20.40 23.58
N THR A 650 18.42 -20.27 24.16
CA THR A 650 19.13 -21.41 24.73
C THR A 650 18.55 -21.81 26.08
N ASP A 651 18.83 -23.05 26.49
CA ASP A 651 18.73 -23.40 27.90
C ASP A 651 19.80 -22.67 28.74
N SER A 652 19.70 -22.75 30.06
CA SER A 652 20.58 -22.06 31.01
C SER A 652 22.03 -22.51 30.88
N ILE A 653 22.96 -21.56 30.74
CA ILE A 653 24.41 -21.76 30.68
C ILE A 653 24.99 -21.35 32.03
N ALA A 654 25.59 -22.28 32.77
CA ALA A 654 26.17 -21.98 34.07
C ALA A 654 27.47 -21.18 33.95
N LEU A 655 27.68 -20.21 34.84
CA LEU A 655 28.81 -19.25 34.85
C LEU A 655 30.02 -19.69 35.72
N SER A 656 30.10 -20.97 36.05
CA SER A 656 31.20 -21.58 36.82
C SER A 656 32.31 -22.14 35.93
N GLU A 657 33.55 -22.13 36.42
CA GLU A 657 34.68 -22.82 35.76
C GLU A 657 34.78 -24.28 36.21
N GLY A 658 35.20 -25.16 35.30
CA GLY A 658 35.47 -26.58 35.58
C GLY A 658 34.47 -27.54 34.96
N ASP A 659 34.51 -28.80 35.41
CA ASP A 659 33.59 -29.85 34.97
C ASP A 659 32.21 -29.63 35.60
N ILE A 660 31.26 -29.14 34.80
CA ILE A 660 29.89 -28.89 35.25
C ILE A 660 29.08 -30.19 35.16
N ALA A 661 28.48 -30.60 36.27
CA ALA A 661 27.63 -31.77 36.34
C ALA A 661 26.17 -31.42 35.97
N PRO A 662 25.41 -32.35 35.38
CA PRO A 662 23.97 -32.17 35.19
C PRO A 662 23.24 -31.86 36.51
N GLU A 663 22.49 -30.78 36.54
CA GLU A 663 21.65 -30.39 37.68
C GLU A 663 20.22 -30.89 37.53
N SER A 664 19.72 -30.91 36.29
CA SER A 664 18.42 -31.47 35.94
C SER A 664 18.41 -32.03 34.52
N VAL A 665 17.43 -32.88 34.25
CA VAL A 665 17.02 -33.27 32.90
C VAL A 665 15.54 -32.99 32.77
N THR A 666 15.12 -32.51 31.61
CA THR A 666 13.72 -32.17 31.34
C THR A 666 13.26 -32.91 30.10
N LEU A 667 12.22 -33.73 30.22
CA LEU A 667 11.49 -34.30 29.10
C LEU A 667 10.70 -33.21 28.38
N LYS A 668 10.89 -33.10 27.07
CA LYS A 668 10.06 -32.22 26.22
C LYS A 668 8.69 -32.84 25.98
N ASP A 669 8.66 -34.16 25.79
CA ASP A 669 7.46 -34.91 25.43
C ASP A 669 6.77 -35.44 26.70
N ARG A 670 5.57 -34.93 27.02
CA ARG A 670 4.83 -35.27 28.25
C ARG A 670 3.41 -35.78 27.98
N ASN A 671 2.91 -36.62 28.88
CA ASN A 671 1.59 -37.24 28.88
C ASN A 671 1.17 -37.79 27.51
N LEU A 672 2.09 -38.50 26.85
CA LEU A 672 1.91 -38.99 25.50
C LEU A 672 0.76 -40.00 25.46
N GLU A 673 -0.07 -39.94 24.43
CA GLU A 673 -1.04 -40.98 24.09
C GLU A 673 -0.67 -41.51 22.71
N LEU A 674 -0.38 -42.81 22.60
CA LEU A 674 0.07 -43.46 21.38
C LEU A 674 -0.89 -44.58 21.00
N ALA A 675 -1.11 -44.77 19.69
CA ALA A 675 -1.87 -45.91 19.20
C ALA A 675 -1.05 -47.19 19.33
N GLU A 676 -1.70 -48.31 19.64
CA GLU A 676 -1.05 -49.63 19.61
C GLU A 676 -0.30 -49.88 18.29
N GLY A 677 0.97 -50.28 18.38
CA GLY A 677 1.85 -50.53 17.23
C GLY A 677 2.58 -49.31 16.66
N SER A 678 2.33 -48.11 17.19
CA SER A 678 3.03 -46.88 16.77
C SER A 678 4.40 -46.70 17.43
N GLU A 679 5.22 -45.85 16.83
CA GLU A 679 6.58 -45.54 17.29
C GLU A 679 6.76 -44.02 17.40
N PHE A 680 7.58 -43.55 18.36
CA PHE A 680 7.77 -42.13 18.65
C PHE A 680 9.17 -41.85 19.21
N GLN A 681 9.91 -40.87 18.67
CA GLN A 681 11.22 -40.46 19.19
C GLN A 681 11.04 -39.40 20.28
N MET A 682 11.31 -39.75 21.54
CA MET A 682 11.30 -38.79 22.65
C MET A 682 12.60 -37.99 22.69
N SER A 683 12.50 -36.78 23.26
CA SER A 683 13.62 -35.87 23.45
C SER A 683 13.66 -35.31 24.88
N ALA A 684 14.88 -35.11 25.38
CA ALA A 684 15.13 -34.52 26.70
C ALA A 684 16.30 -33.52 26.64
N LYS A 685 16.27 -32.53 27.52
CA LYS A 685 17.31 -31.50 27.66
C LYS A 685 18.04 -31.66 28.99
N VAL A 686 19.37 -31.55 28.97
CA VAL A 686 20.22 -31.58 30.18
C VAL A 686 20.60 -30.16 30.55
N ASN A 687 20.36 -29.78 31.81
CA ASN A 687 20.68 -28.46 32.34
C ASN A 687 21.74 -28.55 33.46
N PRO A 688 22.67 -27.57 33.54
CA PRO A 688 22.86 -26.47 32.59
C PRO A 688 23.39 -26.97 31.24
N TYR A 689 23.15 -26.21 30.17
CA TYR A 689 23.52 -26.56 28.78
C TYR A 689 25.01 -26.94 28.66
N ASN A 690 25.90 -26.31 29.42
CA ASN A 690 27.34 -26.59 29.37
C ASN A 690 27.81 -27.72 30.29
N SER A 691 26.90 -28.62 30.70
CA SER A 691 27.26 -29.86 31.42
C SER A 691 28.22 -30.72 30.60
N LYS A 692 29.26 -31.25 31.24
CA LYS A 692 30.34 -32.01 30.58
C LYS A 692 29.88 -33.36 30.03
N ASP A 693 29.13 -34.11 30.83
CA ASP A 693 28.60 -35.43 30.45
C ASP A 693 27.07 -35.33 30.39
N LYS A 694 26.55 -35.41 29.16
CA LYS A 694 25.12 -35.30 28.85
C LYS A 694 24.49 -36.65 28.50
N THR A 695 25.19 -37.76 28.74
CA THR A 695 24.65 -39.07 28.41
C THR A 695 23.35 -39.32 29.19
N LEU A 696 22.34 -39.77 28.47
CA LEU A 696 21.01 -40.06 29.00
C LEU A 696 20.77 -41.56 29.03
N THR A 697 20.02 -42.01 30.02
CA THR A 697 19.52 -43.38 30.13
C THR A 697 18.01 -43.34 30.20
N TRP A 698 17.34 -44.18 29.42
CA TRP A 698 15.89 -44.23 29.29
C TRP A 698 15.34 -45.54 29.84
N SER A 699 14.13 -45.52 30.37
CA SER A 699 13.44 -46.72 30.86
C SER A 699 11.92 -46.57 30.80
N SER A 700 11.22 -47.70 30.67
CA SER A 700 9.76 -47.80 30.80
C SER A 700 9.42 -48.60 32.04
N SER A 701 8.45 -48.14 32.85
CA SER A 701 8.01 -48.86 34.05
C SER A 701 7.27 -50.16 33.74
N ASN A 702 6.74 -50.30 32.52
CA ASN A 702 6.01 -51.46 32.03
C ASN A 702 6.28 -51.63 30.52
N GLU A 703 7.26 -52.48 30.21
CA GLU A 703 7.68 -52.77 28.84
C GLU A 703 6.65 -53.57 28.03
N ASP A 704 5.65 -54.20 28.67
CA ASP A 704 4.56 -54.88 27.95
C ASP A 704 3.58 -53.86 27.31
N VAL A 705 3.50 -52.65 27.87
CA VAL A 705 2.68 -51.55 27.37
C VAL A 705 3.45 -50.74 26.32
N ALA A 706 4.69 -50.34 26.61
CA ALA A 706 5.57 -49.69 25.64
C ALA A 706 7.05 -49.85 26.01
N THR A 707 7.91 -50.07 25.01
CA THR A 707 9.38 -50.12 25.16
C THR A 707 10.00 -48.79 24.76
N ILE A 708 11.20 -48.50 25.27
CA ILE A 708 12.00 -47.33 24.88
C ILE A 708 13.47 -47.73 24.68
N SER A 709 14.08 -47.27 23.58
CA SER A 709 15.48 -47.55 23.28
C SER A 709 16.46 -46.68 24.09
N GLU A 710 17.75 -47.01 24.03
CA GLU A 710 18.84 -46.20 24.61
C GLU A 710 18.90 -44.77 24.03
N THR A 711 18.36 -44.57 22.82
CA THR A 711 18.30 -43.26 22.15
C THR A 711 16.98 -42.52 22.41
N GLY A 712 16.07 -43.06 23.24
CA GLY A 712 14.77 -42.45 23.53
C GLY A 712 13.66 -42.78 22.53
N TYR A 713 13.82 -43.81 21.70
CA TYR A 713 12.82 -44.23 20.71
C TYR A 713 11.79 -45.16 21.34
N VAL A 714 10.54 -44.72 21.43
CA VAL A 714 9.41 -45.44 22.04
C VAL A 714 8.68 -46.29 21.01
N LYS A 715 8.27 -47.49 21.42
CA LYS A 715 7.34 -48.35 20.67
C LYS A 715 6.14 -48.72 21.54
N ALA A 716 4.94 -48.34 21.12
CA ALA A 716 3.69 -48.67 21.79
C ALA A 716 3.25 -50.09 21.44
N LEU A 717 3.01 -50.94 22.44
CA LEU A 717 2.82 -52.39 22.25
C LEU A 717 1.41 -52.88 22.56
N THR A 718 0.85 -52.57 23.72
CA THR A 718 -0.50 -53.01 24.12
C THR A 718 -1.23 -51.92 24.89
N LYS A 719 -2.56 -51.87 24.76
CA LYS A 719 -3.42 -50.92 25.49
C LYS A 719 -3.13 -50.93 27.00
N GLY A 720 -2.84 -49.76 27.56
CA GLY A 720 -2.48 -49.60 28.97
C GLY A 720 -1.76 -48.28 29.25
N GLU A 721 -1.27 -48.09 30.47
CA GLU A 721 -0.47 -46.91 30.85
C GLU A 721 0.89 -47.37 31.41
N THR A 722 1.97 -46.68 31.03
CA THR A 722 3.32 -46.86 31.57
C THR A 722 3.95 -45.50 31.84
N THR A 723 4.96 -45.43 32.71
CA THR A 723 5.79 -44.25 32.94
C THR A 723 7.12 -44.41 32.20
N ILE A 724 7.45 -43.42 31.36
CA ILE A 724 8.78 -43.30 30.76
C ILE A 724 9.64 -42.39 31.62
N THR A 725 10.84 -42.84 31.98
CA THR A 725 11.80 -42.09 32.79
C THR A 725 13.10 -41.90 32.03
N VAL A 726 13.58 -40.66 31.99
CA VAL A 726 14.92 -40.31 31.52
C VAL A 726 15.80 -39.96 32.71
N SER A 727 17.06 -40.40 32.69
CA SER A 727 18.05 -40.16 33.73
C SER A 727 19.37 -39.66 33.14
N THR A 728 20.05 -38.78 33.87
CA THR A 728 21.43 -38.35 33.57
C THR A 728 22.45 -39.27 34.24
N VAL A 729 23.71 -39.18 33.85
CA VAL A 729 24.82 -39.99 34.41
C VAL A 729 25.00 -39.86 35.92
N ASN A 730 24.60 -38.74 36.52
CA ASN A 730 24.67 -38.50 37.97
C ASN A 730 23.31 -38.68 38.68
N GLY A 731 22.33 -39.29 38.00
CA GLY A 731 21.08 -39.74 38.61
C GLY A 731 19.98 -38.68 38.72
N LYS A 732 20.08 -37.53 38.04
CA LYS A 732 18.93 -36.62 37.88
C LYS A 732 17.93 -37.22 36.92
N THR A 733 16.65 -37.20 37.26
CA THR A 733 15.60 -37.87 36.50
C THR A 733 14.41 -36.95 36.21
N ASP A 734 13.74 -37.19 35.09
CA ASP A 734 12.40 -36.69 34.82
C ASP A 734 11.57 -37.82 34.21
N SER A 735 10.27 -37.77 34.41
CA SER A 735 9.38 -38.87 34.02
C SER A 735 8.03 -38.36 33.53
N THR A 736 7.43 -39.12 32.62
CA THR A 736 6.09 -38.84 32.11
C THR A 736 5.27 -40.10 31.99
N THR A 737 3.95 -39.97 32.13
CA THR A 737 3.02 -41.04 31.72
C THR A 737 2.96 -41.11 30.20
N LEU A 738 2.92 -42.34 29.69
CA LEU A 738 2.63 -42.72 28.32
C LEU A 738 1.43 -43.68 28.36
N LYS A 739 0.36 -43.32 27.66
CA LYS A 739 -0.85 -44.11 27.53
C LYS A 739 -0.93 -44.72 26.13
N VAL A 740 -1.11 -46.03 26.05
CA VAL A 740 -1.36 -46.73 24.80
C VAL A 740 -2.84 -47.02 24.71
N VAL A 741 -3.46 -46.63 23.60
CA VAL A 741 -4.87 -46.82 23.32
C VAL A 741 -5.10 -47.58 22.03
N ASP A 742 -6.32 -48.10 21.87
CA ASP A 742 -6.75 -48.64 20.60
C ASP A 742 -6.66 -47.53 19.53
N LYS A 743 -6.26 -47.90 18.32
CA LYS A 743 -6.06 -46.96 17.21
C LYS A 743 -7.28 -46.07 16.95
N ASP A 744 -8.49 -46.59 17.20
CA ASP A 744 -9.76 -45.89 16.99
C ASP A 744 -10.19 -45.00 18.18
N GLU A 745 -9.51 -45.11 19.33
CA GLU A 745 -9.75 -44.32 20.54
C GLU A 745 -8.74 -43.18 20.74
N LEU A 746 -7.67 -43.15 19.93
CA LEU A 746 -6.65 -42.11 20.03
C LEU A 746 -7.23 -40.75 19.65
N THR A 747 -7.31 -39.84 20.63
CA THR A 747 -7.69 -38.45 20.42
C THR A 747 -6.45 -37.56 20.41
N THR A 748 -6.27 -36.82 19.33
CA THR A 748 -5.25 -35.76 19.25
C THR A 748 -5.84 -34.48 19.82
N GLU A 749 -5.19 -33.84 20.79
CA GLU A 749 -5.61 -32.49 21.21
C GLU A 749 -5.45 -31.53 20.02
N LEU A 750 -6.54 -30.86 19.64
CA LEU A 750 -6.53 -29.94 18.52
C LEU A 750 -5.85 -28.62 18.95
N LYS A 751 -4.71 -28.32 18.35
CA LYS A 751 -3.93 -27.10 18.64
C LYS A 751 -4.16 -26.03 17.58
N ALA A 752 -3.86 -24.78 17.92
CA ALA A 752 -3.86 -23.67 16.95
C ALA A 752 -2.94 -24.02 15.77
N PRO A 753 -3.36 -23.78 14.51
CA PRO A 753 -4.51 -22.95 14.08
C PRO A 753 -5.90 -23.62 14.04
N TYR A 754 -6.12 -24.75 14.72
CA TYR A 754 -7.40 -25.48 14.80
C TYR A 754 -7.94 -25.92 13.43
N ILE A 755 -7.02 -26.29 12.53
CA ILE A 755 -7.30 -26.79 11.19
C ILE A 755 -7.01 -28.29 11.14
N ILE A 756 -7.96 -29.07 10.64
CA ILE A 756 -7.90 -30.52 10.52
C ILE A 756 -7.69 -30.89 9.05
N TYR A 757 -6.52 -31.44 8.75
CA TYR A 757 -6.16 -31.90 7.40
C TYR A 757 -6.32 -33.40 7.20
N ASN A 758 -6.30 -34.18 8.28
CA ASN A 758 -6.26 -35.64 8.22
C ASN A 758 -7.42 -36.25 9.02
N ASP A 759 -7.83 -37.45 8.60
CA ASP A 759 -8.78 -38.27 9.34
C ASP A 759 -8.28 -38.54 10.77
N GLY A 760 -9.21 -38.65 11.73
CA GLY A 760 -8.87 -38.99 13.10
C GLY A 760 -9.85 -38.47 14.14
N ASN A 761 -9.56 -38.77 15.41
CA ASN A 761 -10.30 -38.20 16.53
C ASN A 761 -9.53 -37.02 17.13
N TYR A 762 -10.24 -35.93 17.38
CA TYR A 762 -9.69 -34.67 17.87
C TYR A 762 -10.44 -34.21 19.11
N LYS A 763 -9.69 -33.90 20.16
CA LYS A 763 -10.23 -33.33 21.40
C LYS A 763 -10.08 -31.82 21.38
N LEU A 764 -11.16 -31.09 21.67
CA LEU A 764 -11.10 -29.63 21.76
C LEU A 764 -10.41 -29.18 23.05
N PRO A 765 -9.59 -28.10 23.02
CA PRO A 765 -8.99 -27.50 24.22
C PRO A 765 -10.03 -27.06 25.24
N VAL A 766 -9.64 -27.00 26.51
CA VAL A 766 -10.53 -26.61 27.63
C VAL A 766 -10.98 -25.15 27.58
N ASP A 767 -10.18 -24.28 26.94
CA ASP A 767 -10.28 -22.83 26.90
C ASP A 767 -10.61 -22.27 25.50
N LEU A 768 -11.09 -23.13 24.59
CA LEU A 768 -11.41 -22.73 23.23
C LEU A 768 -12.61 -21.77 23.21
N LEU A 769 -12.37 -20.50 22.87
CA LEU A 769 -13.38 -19.44 22.81
C LEU A 769 -13.25 -18.63 21.52
N ASP A 770 -14.38 -18.32 20.89
CA ASP A 770 -14.49 -17.49 19.67
C ASP A 770 -13.57 -17.96 18.52
N LYS A 771 -13.43 -19.29 18.34
CA LYS A 771 -12.60 -19.91 17.29
C LYS A 771 -13.42 -20.78 16.34
N THR A 772 -13.00 -20.78 15.08
CA THR A 772 -13.52 -21.71 14.06
C THR A 772 -12.56 -22.89 13.93
N VAL A 773 -13.09 -24.11 14.08
CA VAL A 773 -12.41 -25.36 13.73
C VAL A 773 -12.67 -25.63 12.25
N VAL A 774 -11.61 -25.62 11.44
CA VAL A 774 -11.74 -25.80 9.99
C VAL A 774 -11.35 -27.23 9.63
N ILE A 775 -12.28 -28.00 9.06
CA ILE A 775 -12.00 -29.31 8.49
C ILE A 775 -11.79 -29.12 6.99
N LYS A 776 -10.56 -29.35 6.54
CA LYS A 776 -10.17 -29.22 5.13
C LYS A 776 -10.72 -30.38 4.32
N ASP A 777 -10.84 -30.16 3.01
CA ASP A 777 -11.34 -31.16 2.05
C ASP A 777 -10.47 -32.43 1.96
N THR A 778 -9.24 -32.38 2.46
CA THR A 778 -8.35 -33.54 2.59
C THR A 778 -8.77 -34.53 3.67
N ALA A 779 -9.53 -34.10 4.69
CA ALA A 779 -10.05 -34.96 5.74
C ALA A 779 -11.48 -35.43 5.40
N LYS A 780 -11.70 -36.74 5.45
CA LYS A 780 -12.95 -37.43 5.11
C LYS A 780 -13.66 -38.02 6.31
N SER A 781 -12.95 -38.42 7.36
CA SER A 781 -13.52 -39.05 8.56
C SER A 781 -12.93 -38.40 9.82
N VAL A 782 -13.71 -37.54 10.46
CA VAL A 782 -13.25 -36.70 11.58
C VAL A 782 -14.19 -36.85 12.76
N SER A 783 -13.64 -37.09 13.95
CA SER A 783 -14.39 -37.16 15.19
C SER A 783 -13.97 -36.03 16.11
N ILE A 784 -14.90 -35.16 16.51
CA ILE A 784 -14.67 -34.07 17.44
C ILE A 784 -15.27 -34.44 18.80
N VAL A 785 -14.40 -34.50 19.80
CA VAL A 785 -14.76 -34.77 21.18
C VAL A 785 -14.66 -33.47 21.98
N GLY A 786 -15.78 -33.05 22.58
CA GLY A 786 -15.80 -31.92 23.51
C GLY A 786 -14.97 -32.20 24.77
N ASN A 787 -14.56 -31.15 25.48
CA ASN A 787 -13.88 -31.31 26.75
C ASN A 787 -14.85 -31.74 27.87
N ASN A 788 -14.34 -32.41 28.91
CA ASN A 788 -15.14 -32.82 30.08
C ASN A 788 -15.76 -31.63 30.83
N THR A 789 -15.19 -30.44 30.71
CA THR A 789 -15.76 -29.20 31.27
C THR A 789 -16.81 -28.56 30.35
N ASN A 790 -16.88 -29.00 29.08
CA ASN A 790 -17.80 -28.50 28.09
C ASN A 790 -19.19 -29.10 28.31
N THR A 791 -20.04 -28.34 28.97
CA THR A 791 -21.39 -28.77 29.37
C THR A 791 -22.40 -27.72 28.93
N ASN A 792 -23.69 -28.04 28.99
CA ASN A 792 -24.73 -27.04 28.69
C ASN A 792 -24.69 -25.82 29.62
N MET A 793 -24.14 -25.96 30.84
CA MET A 793 -23.96 -24.84 31.78
C MET A 793 -22.71 -24.01 31.48
N ASN A 794 -21.71 -24.62 30.85
CA ASN A 794 -20.45 -23.98 30.47
C ASN A 794 -20.10 -24.40 29.03
N PRO A 795 -20.86 -23.92 28.03
CA PRO A 795 -20.64 -24.28 26.64
C PRO A 795 -19.42 -23.54 26.10
N TYR A 796 -18.78 -24.08 25.06
CA TYR A 796 -17.83 -23.31 24.29
C TYR A 796 -18.50 -22.07 23.69
N SER A 797 -18.10 -20.88 24.13
CA SER A 797 -18.66 -19.63 23.61
C SER A 797 -17.96 -19.26 22.31
N GLY A 798 -18.75 -19.06 21.25
CA GLY A 798 -18.28 -18.63 19.93
C GLY A 798 -17.50 -19.67 19.12
N VAL A 799 -17.50 -20.94 19.53
CA VAL A 799 -16.80 -22.01 18.80
C VAL A 799 -17.71 -22.62 17.72
N ASP A 800 -17.21 -22.65 16.49
CA ASP A 800 -17.91 -23.20 15.32
C ASP A 800 -17.03 -24.17 14.52
N ILE A 801 -17.65 -25.04 13.73
CA ILE A 801 -16.98 -26.01 12.85
C ILE A 801 -17.35 -25.71 11.39
N SER A 802 -16.34 -25.51 10.53
CA SER A 802 -16.52 -25.34 9.08
C SER A 802 -15.88 -26.49 8.32
N CYS A 803 -16.67 -27.22 7.54
CA CYS A 803 -16.25 -28.37 6.74
C CYS A 803 -16.18 -27.98 5.25
N GLU A 804 -14.98 -27.91 4.67
CA GLU A 804 -14.77 -27.43 3.29
C GLU A 804 -15.10 -28.46 2.21
N GLY A 805 -14.95 -29.76 2.49
CA GLY A 805 -15.23 -30.86 1.57
C GLY A 805 -16.28 -31.85 2.08
N ASN A 806 -16.43 -32.98 1.38
CA ASN A 806 -17.26 -34.11 1.85
C ASN A 806 -16.61 -34.74 3.09
N VAL A 807 -17.30 -34.72 4.22
CA VAL A 807 -16.81 -35.25 5.49
C VAL A 807 -17.87 -36.08 6.22
N ASP A 808 -17.41 -37.17 6.83
CA ASP A 808 -18.09 -37.92 7.88
C ASP A 808 -17.63 -37.35 9.23
N LEU A 809 -18.39 -36.39 9.75
CA LEU A 809 -18.15 -35.74 11.02
C LEU A 809 -18.85 -36.50 12.15
N VAL A 810 -18.10 -37.02 13.13
CA VAL A 810 -18.63 -37.51 14.40
C VAL A 810 -18.51 -36.39 15.43
N ILE A 811 -19.59 -36.07 16.15
CA ILE A 811 -19.52 -35.20 17.33
C ILE A 811 -19.83 -36.01 18.60
N ASN A 812 -19.04 -35.77 19.66
CA ASN A 812 -19.20 -36.43 20.95
C ASN A 812 -19.09 -35.43 22.09
N ASN A 813 -20.17 -35.26 22.87
CA ASN A 813 -20.26 -34.31 23.98
C ASN A 813 -19.87 -32.87 23.59
N PHE A 814 -20.20 -32.46 22.36
CA PHE A 814 -19.93 -31.12 21.85
C PHE A 814 -21.08 -30.16 22.18
N ASN A 815 -20.83 -29.28 23.15
CA ASN A 815 -21.72 -28.19 23.52
C ASN A 815 -21.11 -26.84 23.10
N THR A 816 -21.85 -26.01 22.36
CA THR A 816 -21.38 -24.69 21.90
C THR A 816 -22.49 -23.64 21.90
N LYS A 817 -22.07 -22.38 21.99
CA LYS A 817 -22.91 -21.20 22.01
C LYS A 817 -22.42 -20.21 20.96
N VAL A 818 -23.07 -20.13 19.81
CA VAL A 818 -22.75 -19.16 18.75
C VAL A 818 -23.25 -17.77 19.15
N THR A 819 -22.33 -16.81 19.16
CA THR A 819 -22.55 -15.42 19.62
C THR A 819 -22.57 -14.39 18.49
N SER A 820 -22.13 -14.76 17.27
CA SER A 820 -22.03 -13.87 16.12
C SER A 820 -23.23 -14.00 15.17
N PHE A 821 -23.57 -12.89 14.50
CA PHE A 821 -24.66 -12.81 13.52
C PHE A 821 -24.42 -13.68 12.27
N PHE A 822 -23.16 -13.80 11.81
CA PHE A 822 -22.81 -14.38 10.50
C PHE A 822 -22.26 -15.82 10.57
N LYS A 823 -22.53 -16.57 11.64
CA LYS A 823 -21.89 -17.88 11.87
C LYS A 823 -22.89 -19.02 12.09
N ASN A 824 -22.59 -20.18 11.52
CA ASN A 824 -23.17 -21.46 11.88
C ASN A 824 -22.44 -22.02 13.12
N ALA A 825 -23.03 -22.98 13.82
CA ALA A 825 -22.28 -23.84 14.75
C ALA A 825 -21.55 -24.95 13.99
N ILE A 826 -22.17 -25.49 12.94
CA ILE A 826 -21.57 -26.44 12.01
C ILE A 826 -22.00 -26.08 10.59
N GLU A 827 -21.04 -25.85 9.69
CA GLU A 827 -21.26 -25.54 8.28
C GLU A 827 -20.66 -26.62 7.39
N PHE A 828 -21.46 -27.24 6.51
CA PHE A 828 -21.00 -28.22 5.52
C PHE A 828 -21.02 -27.65 4.10
N LYS A 829 -19.85 -27.59 3.44
CA LYS A 829 -19.70 -27.07 2.07
C LYS A 829 -19.60 -28.17 1.00
N GLY A 830 -19.30 -29.41 1.39
CA GLY A 830 -19.22 -30.56 0.50
C GLY A 830 -20.56 -31.00 -0.09
N ALA A 831 -20.52 -31.76 -1.18
CA ALA A 831 -21.70 -32.27 -1.90
C ALA A 831 -22.47 -33.37 -1.15
N LYS A 832 -21.80 -34.16 -0.32
CA LYS A 832 -22.41 -35.20 0.55
C LYS A 832 -21.65 -35.27 1.86
N ASN A 833 -22.35 -35.05 2.97
CA ASN A 833 -21.75 -35.06 4.30
C ASN A 833 -22.57 -35.89 5.27
N THR A 834 -21.90 -36.39 6.30
CA THR A 834 -22.51 -37.19 7.35
C THR A 834 -22.23 -36.54 8.71
N LEU A 835 -23.24 -36.37 9.54
CA LEU A 835 -23.12 -35.97 10.94
C LEU A 835 -23.53 -37.15 11.84
N THR A 836 -22.54 -37.80 12.45
CA THR A 836 -22.75 -38.92 13.39
C THR A 836 -22.76 -38.42 14.84
N LEU A 837 -23.82 -38.74 15.57
CA LEU A 837 -24.05 -38.32 16.94
C LEU A 837 -23.56 -39.39 17.94
N LYS A 838 -22.66 -38.99 18.84
CA LYS A 838 -22.28 -39.74 20.05
C LYS A 838 -22.46 -38.84 21.28
N GLY A 839 -22.76 -39.43 22.43
CA GLY A 839 -22.94 -38.67 23.68
C GLY A 839 -24.08 -37.64 23.60
N ASP A 840 -23.99 -36.61 24.46
CA ASP A 840 -24.99 -35.54 24.54
C ASP A 840 -24.43 -34.22 24.00
N ASN A 841 -24.97 -33.74 22.88
CA ASN A 841 -24.51 -32.55 22.17
C ASN A 841 -25.57 -31.44 22.23
N THR A 842 -25.14 -30.19 22.37
CA THR A 842 -26.03 -29.02 22.45
C THR A 842 -25.46 -27.82 21.70
N LEU A 843 -26.11 -27.40 20.63
CA LEU A 843 -25.71 -26.24 19.84
C LEU A 843 -26.74 -25.13 20.02
N THR A 844 -26.32 -24.00 20.59
CA THR A 844 -27.21 -22.87 20.85
C THR A 844 -26.77 -21.65 20.06
N SER A 845 -27.69 -20.99 19.36
CA SER A 845 -27.47 -19.61 18.90
C SER A 845 -28.09 -18.64 19.89
N VAL A 846 -27.30 -17.71 20.40
CA VAL A 846 -27.77 -16.62 21.27
C VAL A 846 -27.64 -15.24 20.62
N SER A 847 -27.21 -15.19 19.36
CA SER A 847 -27.08 -13.92 18.64
C SER A 847 -28.41 -13.17 18.67
N GLU A 848 -28.37 -11.86 18.89
CA GLU A 848 -29.55 -11.00 18.93
C GLU A 848 -30.19 -10.82 17.56
N TYR A 849 -29.46 -11.16 16.49
CA TYR A 849 -29.93 -11.24 15.11
C TYR A 849 -29.02 -12.27 14.41
N SER A 850 -29.57 -13.29 13.75
CA SER A 850 -28.77 -14.28 13.00
C SER A 850 -29.51 -14.63 11.72
N ASP A 851 -28.83 -14.56 10.58
CA ASP A 851 -29.38 -14.95 9.28
C ASP A 851 -28.92 -16.35 8.83
N ARG A 852 -27.98 -16.98 9.55
CA ARG A 852 -27.49 -18.34 9.28
C ARG A 852 -28.22 -19.39 10.10
N ALA A 853 -28.33 -20.60 9.55
CA ALA A 853 -28.79 -21.75 10.32
C ALA A 853 -27.74 -22.21 11.35
N ILE A 854 -28.15 -22.88 12.43
CA ILE A 854 -27.18 -23.37 13.42
C ILE A 854 -26.37 -24.53 12.84
N ILE A 855 -27.02 -25.44 12.13
CA ILE A 855 -26.37 -26.46 11.30
C ILE A 855 -26.84 -26.26 9.87
N SER A 856 -25.91 -26.14 8.92
CA SER A 856 -26.23 -25.93 7.52
C SER A 856 -25.44 -26.84 6.59
N ALA A 857 -26.00 -27.08 5.40
CA ALA A 857 -25.33 -27.71 4.29
C ALA A 857 -25.57 -26.88 3.02
N ALA A 858 -24.56 -26.73 2.17
CA ALA A 858 -24.65 -25.94 0.95
C ALA A 858 -25.85 -26.35 0.08
N TYR A 859 -26.46 -25.40 -0.61
CA TYR A 859 -27.60 -25.68 -1.49
C TYR A 859 -27.31 -26.73 -2.56
N GLY A 860 -28.27 -27.63 -2.77
CA GLY A 860 -28.14 -28.73 -3.73
C GLY A 860 -27.28 -29.90 -3.25
N THR A 861 -26.81 -29.90 -2.00
CA THR A 861 -26.03 -30.98 -1.39
C THR A 861 -26.88 -31.86 -0.46
N GLU A 862 -26.32 -32.95 0.06
CA GLU A 862 -27.00 -33.85 1.01
C GLU A 862 -26.26 -33.87 2.37
N LEU A 863 -27.03 -33.82 3.46
CA LEU A 863 -26.57 -34.04 4.83
C LEU A 863 -27.32 -35.22 5.44
N GLU A 864 -26.59 -36.27 5.82
CA GLU A 864 -27.11 -37.43 6.55
C GLU A 864 -26.80 -37.29 8.04
N ILE A 865 -27.81 -37.40 8.91
CA ILE A 865 -27.68 -37.37 10.37
C ILE A 865 -28.03 -38.74 10.93
N LEU A 866 -27.10 -39.34 11.68
CA LEU A 866 -27.25 -40.67 12.29
C LEU A 866 -26.48 -40.81 13.61
N GLY A 867 -26.48 -42.00 14.19
CA GLY A 867 -25.76 -42.32 15.43
C GLY A 867 -26.69 -42.33 16.65
N LYS A 868 -26.26 -42.97 17.74
CA LYS A 868 -27.12 -43.23 18.92
C LYS A 868 -27.10 -42.13 19.98
N GLY A 869 -26.46 -40.99 19.70
CA GLY A 869 -26.37 -39.84 20.60
C GLY A 869 -27.57 -38.90 20.57
N THR A 870 -27.54 -37.91 21.45
CA THR A 870 -28.51 -36.81 21.54
C THR A 870 -27.94 -35.55 20.90
N LEU A 871 -28.75 -34.83 20.12
CA LEU A 871 -28.45 -33.51 19.58
C LEU A 871 -29.58 -32.53 19.96
N ASN A 872 -29.25 -31.54 20.78
CA ASN A 872 -30.15 -30.43 21.11
C ASN A 872 -29.73 -29.19 20.32
N VAL A 873 -30.63 -28.60 19.54
CA VAL A 873 -30.33 -27.39 18.74
C VAL A 873 -31.32 -26.30 19.11
N ILE A 874 -30.83 -25.16 19.62
CA ILE A 874 -31.67 -24.12 20.22
C ILE A 874 -31.38 -22.77 19.57
N ALA A 875 -32.36 -22.18 18.90
CA ALA A 875 -32.25 -20.85 18.27
C ALA A 875 -32.88 -19.74 19.12
N SER A 876 -32.19 -18.61 19.26
CA SER A 876 -32.67 -17.43 19.99
C SER A 876 -33.95 -16.82 19.40
N LYS A 877 -34.59 -15.94 20.17
CA LYS A 877 -35.87 -15.30 19.82
C LYS A 877 -35.84 -14.44 18.55
N ASN A 878 -34.65 -14.03 18.10
CA ASN A 878 -34.45 -13.13 16.97
C ASN A 878 -33.63 -13.80 15.86
N ASN A 879 -33.53 -15.13 15.85
CA ASN A 879 -32.87 -15.87 14.78
C ASN A 879 -33.80 -16.01 13.56
N TYR A 880 -33.32 -15.61 12.39
CA TYR A 880 -34.01 -15.73 11.12
C TYR A 880 -33.58 -16.99 10.35
N GLY A 881 -32.46 -17.63 10.70
CA GLY A 881 -32.08 -18.94 10.15
C GLY A 881 -32.77 -20.12 10.85
N ALA A 882 -32.76 -21.30 10.22
CA ALA A 882 -33.28 -22.53 10.82
C ALA A 882 -32.36 -23.10 11.92
N CYS A 883 -32.86 -23.99 12.79
CA CYS A 883 -31.94 -24.74 13.66
C CYS A 883 -31.10 -25.72 12.84
N ILE A 884 -31.73 -26.48 11.94
CA ILE A 884 -31.04 -27.36 10.98
C ILE A 884 -31.59 -27.08 9.58
N GLY A 885 -30.74 -26.63 8.66
CA GLY A 885 -31.09 -26.35 7.27
C GLY A 885 -30.64 -24.96 6.80
N GLY A 886 -31.57 -24.19 6.24
CA GLY A 886 -31.30 -22.94 5.51
C GLY A 886 -31.18 -21.69 6.36
N GLY A 887 -30.36 -20.74 5.88
CA GLY A 887 -30.35 -19.36 6.35
C GLY A 887 -31.57 -18.54 5.87
N SER A 888 -31.59 -17.26 6.20
CA SER A 888 -32.60 -16.30 5.76
C SER A 888 -32.16 -15.58 4.48
N SER A 889 -33.11 -15.28 3.58
CA SER A 889 -32.93 -14.65 2.27
C SER A 889 -32.35 -15.52 1.13
N GLU A 890 -32.71 -15.17 -0.11
CA GLU A 890 -32.31 -15.84 -1.36
C GLU A 890 -30.79 -15.86 -1.61
N LYS A 891 -30.02 -14.98 -0.97
CA LYS A 891 -28.56 -14.89 -1.15
C LYS A 891 -27.78 -15.89 -0.31
N ILE A 892 -28.44 -16.51 0.68
CA ILE A 892 -27.85 -17.46 1.63
C ILE A 892 -28.46 -18.83 1.32
N MET A 893 -27.99 -19.44 0.23
CA MET A 893 -28.48 -20.73 -0.23
C MET A 893 -27.75 -21.88 0.50
N ASP A 894 -28.11 -22.11 1.77
CA ASP A 894 -27.54 -23.21 2.58
C ASP A 894 -28.62 -24.26 2.91
N SER A 895 -29.31 -24.82 1.93
CA SER A 895 -30.53 -25.60 2.17
C SER A 895 -30.63 -26.96 1.46
N GLY A 896 -29.49 -27.68 1.46
CA GLY A 896 -29.39 -29.05 0.98
C GLY A 896 -30.45 -30.03 1.54
N THR A 897 -30.53 -31.23 0.97
CA THR A 897 -31.41 -32.31 1.45
C THR A 897 -30.93 -32.80 2.82
N ILE A 898 -31.84 -32.85 3.79
CA ILE A 898 -31.57 -33.32 5.16
C ILE A 898 -32.17 -34.71 5.32
N ASN A 899 -31.33 -35.70 5.61
CA ASN A 899 -31.74 -37.06 5.90
C ASN A 899 -31.44 -37.39 7.36
N ILE A 900 -32.41 -37.94 8.09
CA ILE A 900 -32.26 -38.38 9.48
C ILE A 900 -32.59 -39.87 9.51
N SER A 901 -31.60 -40.69 9.87
CA SER A 901 -31.75 -42.15 9.90
C SER A 901 -31.64 -42.77 11.29
N ASP A 902 -31.06 -42.08 12.27
CA ASP A 902 -30.98 -42.55 13.67
C ASP A 902 -30.75 -41.38 14.66
N GLY A 903 -30.79 -41.66 15.95
CA GLY A 903 -30.44 -40.71 17.03
C GLY A 903 -31.62 -40.00 17.65
N VAL A 904 -31.33 -39.11 18.62
CA VAL A 904 -32.34 -38.28 19.31
C VAL A 904 -32.07 -36.81 19.01
N ILE A 905 -32.92 -36.19 18.19
CA ILE A 905 -32.77 -34.80 17.76
C ILE A 905 -33.87 -33.95 18.39
N ASN A 906 -33.49 -32.95 19.16
CA ASN A 906 -34.39 -31.96 19.76
C ASN A 906 -34.08 -30.58 19.20
N ALA A 907 -34.84 -30.11 18.21
CA ALA A 907 -34.68 -28.79 17.62
C ALA A 907 -35.75 -27.84 18.18
N THR A 908 -35.34 -26.74 18.80
CA THR A 908 -36.25 -25.71 19.33
C THR A 908 -35.91 -24.36 18.75
N THR A 909 -36.86 -23.73 18.07
CA THR A 909 -36.75 -22.35 17.59
C THR A 909 -37.64 -21.43 18.42
N TYR A 910 -37.04 -20.33 18.91
CA TYR A 910 -37.78 -19.21 19.48
C TYR A 910 -37.90 -18.03 18.48
N GLY A 911 -37.25 -18.13 17.32
CA GLY A 911 -37.15 -17.10 16.28
C GLY A 911 -37.99 -17.38 15.04
N ALA A 912 -37.79 -16.62 13.96
CA ALA A 912 -38.64 -16.66 12.77
C ALA A 912 -38.34 -17.82 11.79
N GLY A 913 -37.16 -18.45 11.87
CA GLY A 913 -36.80 -19.61 11.06
C GLY A 913 -37.38 -20.94 11.57
N ALA A 914 -37.36 -21.98 10.72
CA ALA A 914 -37.89 -23.29 11.09
C ALA A 914 -37.00 -24.06 12.09
N ALA A 915 -37.58 -24.97 12.89
CA ALA A 915 -36.78 -25.87 13.72
C ALA A 915 -36.00 -26.89 12.85
N ILE A 916 -36.60 -27.44 11.79
CA ILE A 916 -35.87 -28.20 10.76
C ILE A 916 -36.39 -27.78 9.38
N GLY A 917 -35.52 -27.20 8.55
CA GLY A 917 -35.88 -26.77 7.20
C GLY A 917 -35.34 -25.39 6.83
N GLY A 918 -36.17 -24.50 6.33
CA GLY A 918 -35.77 -23.18 5.83
C GLY A 918 -35.77 -22.07 6.89
N GLY A 919 -34.88 -21.09 6.74
CA GLY A 919 -34.97 -19.81 7.47
C GLY A 919 -36.09 -18.92 6.94
N TYR A 920 -36.20 -17.71 7.49
CA TYR A 920 -37.16 -16.69 7.07
C TYR A 920 -36.95 -16.32 5.58
N GLY A 921 -37.94 -16.61 4.74
CA GLY A 921 -37.87 -16.44 3.28
C GLY A 921 -36.95 -17.43 2.55
N GLY A 922 -36.48 -18.50 3.21
CA GLY A 922 -35.66 -19.57 2.63
C GLY A 922 -36.41 -20.91 2.57
N ILE A 923 -36.03 -21.78 1.63
CA ILE A 923 -36.60 -23.13 1.46
C ILE A 923 -35.55 -24.19 1.79
N ALA A 924 -35.94 -25.33 2.38
CA ALA A 924 -35.13 -26.56 2.39
C ALA A 924 -35.71 -27.57 1.39
N THR A 925 -34.85 -28.17 0.58
CA THR A 925 -35.28 -28.86 -0.63
C THR A 925 -35.98 -30.20 -0.34
N ASN A 926 -35.46 -31.01 0.59
CA ASN A 926 -36.09 -32.26 1.04
C ASN A 926 -35.69 -32.58 2.49
N ILE A 927 -36.65 -33.08 3.28
CA ILE A 927 -36.42 -33.59 4.65
C ILE A 927 -36.91 -35.03 4.70
N ASN A 928 -35.98 -35.98 4.86
CA ASN A 928 -36.30 -37.40 4.95
C ASN A 928 -36.01 -37.93 6.36
N ILE A 929 -37.00 -38.54 7.01
CA ILE A 929 -36.85 -39.17 8.31
C ILE A 929 -37.15 -40.66 8.14
N SER A 930 -36.12 -41.48 8.32
CA SER A 930 -36.18 -42.94 8.13
C SER A 930 -35.97 -43.72 9.43
N GLY A 931 -35.49 -43.08 10.49
CA GLY A 931 -35.30 -43.66 11.83
C GLY A 931 -34.99 -42.60 12.89
N GLY A 932 -34.69 -43.03 14.12
CA GLY A 932 -34.45 -42.13 15.27
C GLY A 932 -35.69 -41.52 15.90
N LYS A 933 -35.50 -40.56 16.82
CA LYS A 933 -36.52 -39.75 17.48
C LYS A 933 -36.25 -38.27 17.22
N VAL A 934 -37.17 -37.60 16.53
CA VAL A 934 -37.07 -36.17 16.20
C VAL A 934 -38.17 -35.40 16.93
N THR A 935 -37.79 -34.46 17.80
CA THR A 935 -38.68 -33.49 18.41
C THR A 935 -38.37 -32.11 17.85
N ALA A 936 -39.31 -31.52 17.11
CA ALA A 936 -39.20 -30.17 16.57
C ALA A 936 -40.20 -29.26 17.29
N ILE A 937 -39.72 -28.17 17.89
CA ILE A 937 -40.51 -27.24 18.68
C ILE A 937 -40.38 -25.83 18.11
N ALA A 938 -41.51 -25.20 17.80
CA ALA A 938 -41.58 -23.77 17.52
C ALA A 938 -42.31 -23.08 18.70
N ASP A 939 -41.59 -22.26 19.46
CA ASP A 939 -42.11 -21.49 20.60
C ASP A 939 -41.84 -19.99 20.37
N VAL A 940 -42.57 -19.43 19.42
CA VAL A 940 -42.32 -18.07 18.93
C VAL A 940 -43.31 -17.11 19.55
N LYS A 941 -42.83 -16.31 20.50
CA LYS A 941 -43.68 -15.37 21.27
C LYS A 941 -43.77 -13.98 20.62
N SER A 942 -42.85 -13.65 19.71
CA SER A 942 -42.65 -12.28 19.20
C SER A 942 -42.81 -12.11 17.69
N TYR A 943 -42.80 -13.20 16.92
CA TYR A 943 -42.84 -13.20 15.45
C TYR A 943 -43.99 -14.11 14.96
N ASN A 944 -44.68 -13.72 13.89
CA ASN A 944 -45.67 -14.59 13.25
C ASN A 944 -44.94 -15.46 12.21
N GLY A 945 -45.20 -16.77 12.21
CA GLY A 945 -44.89 -17.66 11.07
C GLY A 945 -43.56 -18.44 11.08
N SER A 946 -43.07 -18.90 12.23
CA SER A 946 -42.07 -19.98 12.25
C SER A 946 -42.71 -21.34 11.92
N ALA A 947 -42.01 -22.26 11.25
CA ALA A 947 -42.46 -23.64 11.11
C ALA A 947 -41.73 -24.59 12.08
N THR A 948 -42.39 -25.63 12.59
CA THR A 948 -41.64 -26.69 13.29
C THR A 948 -40.79 -27.47 12.29
N ILE A 949 -41.33 -27.79 11.10
CA ILE A 949 -40.62 -28.46 10.01
C ILE A 949 -41.08 -27.88 8.66
N GLY A 950 -40.15 -27.66 7.73
CA GLY A 950 -40.44 -27.09 6.40
C GLY A 950 -39.87 -25.68 6.24
N SER A 951 -40.49 -24.82 5.43
CA SER A 951 -40.07 -23.42 5.25
C SER A 951 -40.58 -22.52 6.37
N GLY A 952 -39.80 -21.49 6.75
CA GLY A 952 -40.28 -20.40 7.60
C GLY A 952 -41.10 -19.38 6.79
N SER A 953 -42.00 -18.64 7.44
CA SER A 953 -42.84 -17.62 6.77
C SER A 953 -42.04 -16.50 6.12
N GLY A 954 -42.67 -15.81 5.15
CA GLY A 954 -42.08 -14.70 4.39
C GLY A 954 -41.75 -15.03 2.92
N ALA A 955 -42.06 -16.24 2.44
CA ALA A 955 -41.81 -16.69 1.07
C ALA A 955 -42.82 -16.16 0.02
N GLU A 956 -43.36 -14.94 0.19
CA GLU A 956 -44.45 -14.42 -0.67
C GLU A 956 -44.03 -14.11 -2.12
N ASN A 957 -42.77 -14.31 -2.53
CA ASN A 957 -42.27 -13.91 -3.86
C ASN A 957 -41.34 -14.90 -4.59
N ILE A 958 -41.30 -16.20 -4.25
CA ILE A 958 -40.36 -17.14 -4.89
C ILE A 958 -41.08 -18.20 -5.73
N ASP A 959 -40.95 -18.09 -7.05
CA ASP A 959 -41.48 -18.99 -8.08
C ASP A 959 -40.78 -20.39 -8.15
N LYS A 960 -40.25 -20.97 -7.06
CA LYS A 960 -39.45 -22.22 -7.13
C LYS A 960 -39.68 -23.25 -6.01
N LEU A 961 -40.04 -24.46 -6.49
CA LEU A 961 -39.92 -25.82 -5.94
C LEU A 961 -40.47 -26.07 -4.52
N PRO A 962 -41.62 -26.77 -4.36
CA PRO A 962 -42.09 -27.21 -3.04
C PRO A 962 -41.05 -28.17 -2.45
N GLY A 963 -40.59 -27.90 -1.23
CA GLY A 963 -39.81 -28.89 -0.48
C GLY A 963 -40.66 -30.12 -0.18
N THR A 964 -40.06 -31.30 0.00
CA THR A 964 -40.80 -32.51 0.42
C THR A 964 -40.44 -32.90 1.84
N ILE A 965 -41.43 -33.35 2.63
CA ILE A 965 -41.18 -34.04 3.89
C ILE A 965 -41.59 -35.50 3.74
N LYS A 966 -40.63 -36.42 3.89
CA LYS A 966 -40.88 -37.85 3.78
C LYS A 966 -40.51 -38.55 5.07
N VAL A 967 -41.50 -39.11 5.76
CA VAL A 967 -41.30 -39.95 6.95
C VAL A 967 -41.53 -41.41 6.56
N THR A 968 -40.48 -42.21 6.47
CA THR A 968 -40.55 -43.64 6.14
C THR A 968 -40.28 -44.56 7.33
N GLY A 969 -39.83 -44.02 8.46
CA GLY A 969 -39.58 -44.72 9.72
C GLY A 969 -39.17 -43.75 10.84
N GLY A 970 -39.02 -44.25 12.08
CA GLY A 970 -38.69 -43.42 13.27
C GLY A 970 -39.90 -42.80 13.98
N GLU A 971 -39.64 -41.97 14.99
CA GLU A 971 -40.65 -41.18 15.71
C GLU A 971 -40.43 -39.68 15.45
N ILE A 972 -41.48 -38.97 15.03
CA ILE A 972 -41.47 -37.52 14.87
C ILE A 972 -42.53 -36.87 15.75
N LYS A 973 -42.13 -35.85 16.51
CA LYS A 973 -43.01 -35.04 17.34
C LYS A 973 -42.81 -33.56 17.03
N ALA A 974 -43.74 -33.00 16.28
CA ALA A 974 -43.82 -31.58 15.97
C ALA A 974 -44.70 -30.87 17.02
N ILE A 975 -44.16 -29.87 17.70
CA ILE A 975 -44.86 -29.12 18.76
C ILE A 975 -44.82 -27.63 18.42
N ASN A 976 -45.99 -27.04 18.26
CA ASN A 976 -46.13 -25.62 18.05
C ASN A 976 -46.75 -25.00 19.31
N CYS A 977 -45.98 -24.16 20.00
CA CYS A 977 -46.36 -23.59 21.29
C CYS A 977 -47.04 -22.20 21.15
N SER A 978 -46.89 -21.51 20.00
CA SER A 978 -47.46 -20.18 19.73
C SER A 978 -47.25 -19.76 18.25
N ASN A 979 -48.14 -18.93 17.67
CA ASN A 979 -48.09 -18.17 16.39
C ASN A 979 -47.33 -18.72 15.13
N GLY A 980 -46.86 -19.96 15.13
CA GLY A 980 -46.18 -20.62 14.00
C GLY A 980 -47.08 -21.62 13.29
N GLU A 981 -46.48 -22.38 12.36
CA GLU A 981 -47.09 -23.52 11.69
C GLU A 981 -46.43 -24.83 12.14
N THR A 982 -47.20 -25.91 12.24
CA THR A 982 -46.62 -27.23 12.51
C THR A 982 -45.82 -27.71 11.30
N ILE A 983 -46.32 -27.48 10.09
CA ILE A 983 -45.67 -27.82 8.82
C ILE A 983 -45.73 -26.57 7.96
N GLY A 984 -44.58 -26.07 7.48
CA GLY A 984 -44.50 -24.91 6.57
C GLY A 984 -44.82 -25.28 5.11
N ASP A 985 -44.54 -24.39 4.15
CA ASP A 985 -44.75 -24.62 2.71
C ASP A 985 -43.88 -25.78 2.16
N CYS A 986 -44.45 -26.98 2.16
CA CYS A 986 -43.88 -28.21 1.61
C CYS A 986 -44.98 -29.21 1.20
N SER A 987 -44.69 -30.11 0.26
CA SER A 987 -45.59 -31.16 -0.23
C SER A 987 -45.47 -32.48 0.53
#